data_AF-D3B8N5-F1
#
_entry.id   AF-D3B8N5-F1
#
_cell.length_a   1.000
_cell.length_b   1.000
_cell.length_c   1.000
_cell.angle_alpha   90.00
_cell.angle_beta   90.00
_cell.angle_gamma   90.00
#
_symmetry.space_group_name_H-M   'P 1'
#
loop_
_entity.id
_entity.type
_entity.pdbx_description
1 polymer ?
#
loop_
_entity_poly.entity_id
_entity_poly.type
_entity_poly.pdbx_seq_one_letter_code
_entity_poly.pdbx_strand_id
1 'polypeptide(L)'
;MFSFKILYLLLLYLYVANSTLASNELNSIRFLIQQYQLGVLNLTATDCNGIQNNAPSPFIRCIIDSNSSKESIQSIKLLKATALTNVPVSLYLSPMKDISLQLPETSTFINSLDFNPGQDFSTLESMSIGSVSFGSKTIVDFNQSQFPKLQTLSITSSKSQNQVQLNLNSEKLAIFTLNFTNFTPTDLSIFPSLSTINNKCLQYKKLGDQFLETNKIIDNQLDGSLPNYPTYPSYFFVGEKGITGVVPEAACNSYYLYLTGTSVTSVPDYSTVYNPFIVRKSIHDNLIYNGKNLGYGYPNDIDPNLNFVLYNTKFKYNSQNKTGNLQNVQFSKLFRVFMNLSWVTDVTEVKQVSIVQLPYKLNITVYGIFDPTYSYEVLVNGNNICKVQNMSTYINCFMMGSFNDESNYLVGANSSYLIESINTFYKKDYPIVSSVLPIPTSGGKVVFYGNFGTFGQTNPLIKINNQNCIIINKSSTVLECNIGQSSEGVASLLISVDGYTFSSNTLLKIYKDEEERINCGYKNNCNSNGNCTNGSCQCNLGFLGQFCEFSETFNGTININTTSPVLGINAKDHQFEFSMVAIQEVDQLSNVVAEVLTENWRYNQTLENKITTLSYFLNSTNTTIQVKTTIQYSAEQWIAEFAGINTTILPNSLKLSSYLSGWQYQSNLNTIRFVFTTTLGDFDRDCNGEFSPVGSNQLDQSVEYLKVIKDGITFYGKFLDRSISDGRVAFSRNIVINQTENGNVFIAVEMPQCQTCEIDPNFSLLLNPNVEGCDSKSKLWWIILVSCVCGVIFIGLSMIGIFYLRKKKHTIKLIMMSKLDKIKS
;
A
#
# COMPACT_ATOMS: atom_id res chain seq x y z
N MET A 1 33.68 18.94 -62.11
CA MET A 1 34.76 18.09 -62.60
C MET A 1 35.67 17.81 -61.41
N PHE A 2 35.58 16.58 -60.88
CA PHE A 2 36.42 15.86 -59.89
C PHE A 2 36.67 16.47 -58.48
N SER A 3 36.77 15.71 -57.38
CA SER A 3 36.29 14.36 -56.98
C SER A 3 36.67 14.13 -55.50
N PHE A 4 35.95 13.21 -54.88
CA PHE A 4 36.02 12.59 -53.55
C PHE A 4 37.22 11.63 -53.33
N LYS A 5 37.46 11.27 -52.04
CA LYS A 5 37.99 9.99 -51.46
C LYS A 5 39.53 9.73 -51.51
N ILE A 6 40.23 9.04 -50.59
CA ILE A 6 40.06 8.44 -49.24
C ILE A 6 41.41 7.73 -48.84
N LEU A 7 41.65 7.48 -47.53
CA LEU A 7 42.51 6.44 -46.87
C LEU A 7 44.08 6.56 -46.94
N TYR A 8 44.95 6.15 -45.97
CA TYR A 8 44.91 5.77 -44.53
C TYR A 8 46.31 5.20 -44.13
N LEU A 9 46.55 5.04 -42.81
CA LEU A 9 47.46 4.13 -42.07
C LEU A 9 48.89 4.63 -41.75
N LEU A 10 49.19 5.01 -40.49
CA LEU A 10 49.58 4.22 -39.26
C LEU A 10 51.14 4.23 -39.14
N LEU A 11 51.86 4.38 -38.03
CA LEU A 11 51.78 4.16 -36.56
C LEU A 11 52.95 5.01 -35.95
N LEU A 12 53.04 5.44 -34.68
CA LEU A 12 52.84 4.76 -33.39
C LEU A 12 52.72 5.86 -32.31
N TYR A 13 51.69 5.77 -31.47
CA TYR A 13 51.72 6.27 -30.09
C TYR A 13 51.61 5.05 -29.18
N LEU A 14 52.61 4.87 -28.33
CA LEU A 14 52.52 4.03 -27.14
C LEU A 14 51.71 4.82 -26.10
N TYR A 15 50.47 4.41 -25.85
CA TYR A 15 49.86 4.57 -24.54
C TYR A 15 49.03 3.33 -24.22
N VAL A 16 49.32 2.80 -23.04
CA VAL A 16 48.79 1.56 -22.47
C VAL A 16 47.30 1.71 -22.20
N ALA A 17 46.57 0.59 -22.34
CA ALA A 17 45.13 0.47 -22.33
C ALA A 17 44.44 1.14 -21.12
N ASN A 18 43.51 2.06 -21.38
CA ASN A 18 42.45 2.35 -20.42
C ASN A 18 41.42 1.22 -20.52
N SER A 19 41.37 0.36 -19.50
CA SER A 19 40.32 -0.63 -19.33
C SER A 19 39.06 0.02 -18.78
N THR A 20 38.30 0.69 -19.64
CA THR A 20 37.06 1.36 -19.22
C THR A 20 35.96 0.33 -18.94
N LEU A 21 35.16 0.53 -17.90
CA LEU A 21 33.91 -0.21 -17.72
C LEU A 21 33.03 -0.06 -18.97
N ALA A 22 32.24 -1.09 -19.27
CA ALA A 22 31.31 -1.03 -20.39
C ALA A 22 30.28 0.10 -20.16
N SER A 23 29.93 0.85 -21.21
CA SER A 23 29.13 2.08 -21.08
C SER A 23 27.72 1.84 -20.50
N ASN A 24 27.16 0.66 -20.71
CA ASN A 24 25.89 0.19 -20.13
C ASN A 24 25.99 -0.08 -18.62
N GLU A 25 27.10 -0.68 -18.16
CA GLU A 25 27.38 -0.86 -16.74
C GLU A 25 27.59 0.50 -16.05
N LEU A 26 28.36 1.38 -16.69
CA LEU A 26 28.63 2.73 -16.18
C LEU A 26 27.34 3.54 -16.01
N ASN A 27 26.41 3.46 -16.97
CA ASN A 27 25.11 4.13 -16.88
C ASN A 27 24.24 3.53 -15.77
N SER A 28 24.29 2.20 -15.57
CA SER A 28 23.55 1.53 -14.49
C SER A 28 24.09 1.93 -13.11
N ILE A 29 25.41 2.04 -12.96
CA ILE A 29 26.05 2.50 -11.71
C ILE A 29 25.70 3.97 -11.43
N ARG A 30 25.77 4.83 -12.45
CA ARG A 30 25.40 6.25 -12.32
C ARG A 30 23.95 6.41 -11.87
N PHE A 31 23.06 5.62 -12.45
CA PHE A 31 21.66 5.57 -12.04
C PHE A 31 21.53 5.18 -10.56
N LEU A 32 22.17 4.08 -10.13
CA LEU A 32 22.12 3.64 -8.73
C LEU A 32 22.68 4.69 -7.75
N ILE A 33 23.80 5.34 -8.10
CA ILE A 33 24.40 6.39 -7.28
C ILE A 33 23.47 7.61 -7.17
N GLN A 34 22.82 8.01 -8.25
CA GLN A 34 21.87 9.13 -8.27
C GLN A 34 20.59 8.82 -7.48
N GLN A 35 19.99 7.64 -7.69
CA GLN A 35 18.76 7.26 -7.01
C GLN A 35 18.94 7.11 -5.51
N TYR A 36 20.05 6.50 -5.08
CA TYR A 36 20.30 6.24 -3.66
C TYR A 36 21.17 7.31 -2.98
N GLN A 37 21.37 8.46 -3.62
CA GLN A 37 22.13 9.60 -3.11
C GLN A 37 23.50 9.20 -2.54
N LEU A 38 24.24 8.32 -3.23
CA LEU A 38 25.56 7.83 -2.80
C LEU A 38 26.64 8.89 -3.09
N GLY A 39 26.47 10.10 -2.55
CA GLY A 39 27.17 11.34 -2.89
C GLY A 39 28.67 11.42 -2.60
N VAL A 40 29.33 10.27 -2.42
CA VAL A 40 30.77 10.15 -2.17
C VAL A 40 31.50 9.59 -3.41
N LEU A 41 30.78 9.10 -4.42
CA LEU A 41 31.36 8.46 -5.62
C LEU A 41 31.47 9.43 -6.81
N ASN A 42 32.59 9.37 -7.54
CA ASN A 42 32.81 10.22 -8.71
C ASN A 42 32.08 9.67 -9.95
N LEU A 43 30.93 10.28 -10.27
CA LEU A 43 30.07 9.90 -11.40
C LEU A 43 30.71 10.11 -12.78
N THR A 44 31.78 10.90 -12.87
CA THR A 44 32.43 11.24 -14.15
C THR A 44 33.54 10.27 -14.54
N ALA A 45 34.00 9.44 -13.61
CA ALA A 45 35.01 8.41 -13.87
C ALA A 45 34.50 7.34 -14.85
N THR A 46 35.43 6.72 -15.58
CA THR A 46 35.15 5.66 -16.57
C THR A 46 35.86 4.35 -16.26
N ASP A 47 36.64 4.33 -15.18
CA ASP A 47 37.39 3.20 -14.64
C ASP A 47 37.09 3.03 -13.14
N CYS A 48 37.36 1.84 -12.62
CA CYS A 48 37.07 1.45 -11.25
C CYS A 48 37.88 2.26 -10.23
N ASN A 49 39.15 2.59 -10.53
CA ASN A 49 39.97 3.42 -9.66
C ASN A 49 39.41 4.85 -9.52
N GLY A 50 38.92 5.44 -10.61
CA GLY A 50 38.32 6.76 -10.62
C GLY A 50 36.97 6.80 -9.91
N ILE A 51 36.18 5.72 -9.96
CA ILE A 51 34.91 5.60 -9.23
C ILE A 51 35.15 5.47 -7.72
N GLN A 52 36.19 4.74 -7.30
CA GLN A 52 36.51 4.48 -5.89
C GLN A 52 37.29 5.60 -5.17
N ASN A 53 37.94 6.51 -5.91
CA ASN A 53 38.74 7.58 -5.32
C ASN A 53 37.87 8.50 -4.41
N ASN A 54 38.23 8.54 -3.12
CA ASN A 54 37.60 9.26 -1.99
C ASN A 54 36.43 8.57 -1.25
N ALA A 55 36.07 7.33 -1.57
CA ALA A 55 35.09 6.58 -0.77
C ALA A 55 35.79 5.69 0.27
N PRO A 56 35.48 5.78 1.59
CA PRO A 56 35.96 4.80 2.56
C PRO A 56 35.38 3.43 2.20
N SER A 57 36.27 2.44 2.05
CA SER A 57 35.92 1.03 1.78
C SER A 57 34.82 0.54 2.74
N PRO A 58 33.77 -0.21 2.28
CA PRO A 58 33.55 -0.78 0.95
C PRO A 58 32.14 -0.45 0.38
N PHE A 59 32.03 0.53 -0.53
CA PHE A 59 30.76 0.83 -1.22
C PHE A 59 30.61 0.10 -2.56
N ILE A 60 31.69 -0.06 -3.33
CA ILE A 60 31.73 -0.80 -4.59
C ILE A 60 33.05 -1.57 -4.63
N ARG A 61 33.02 -2.87 -4.93
CA ARG A 61 34.22 -3.69 -5.16
C ARG A 61 34.30 -4.02 -6.64
N CYS A 62 35.37 -3.56 -7.28
CA CYS A 62 35.71 -3.95 -8.64
C CYS A 62 36.78 -5.04 -8.66
N ILE A 63 36.79 -5.82 -9.74
CA ILE A 63 37.89 -6.71 -10.09
C ILE A 63 38.42 -6.34 -11.47
N ILE A 64 39.73 -6.49 -11.64
CA ILE A 64 40.40 -6.38 -12.93
C ILE A 64 40.74 -7.81 -13.32
N ASP A 65 40.18 -8.29 -14.43
CA ASP A 65 40.56 -9.59 -14.97
C ASP A 65 42.02 -9.51 -15.44
N SER A 66 42.90 -10.16 -14.67
CA SER A 66 44.34 -10.22 -14.92
C SER A 66 44.74 -10.70 -16.32
N ASN A 67 43.85 -11.42 -17.04
CA ASN A 67 44.13 -11.92 -18.38
C ASN A 67 43.60 -11.03 -19.51
N SER A 68 42.51 -10.27 -19.29
CA SER A 68 41.85 -9.48 -20.34
C SER A 68 41.93 -7.96 -20.11
N SER A 69 42.51 -7.55 -18.99
CA SER A 69 42.49 -6.18 -18.49
C SER A 69 41.08 -5.62 -18.32
N LYS A 70 40.01 -6.42 -18.44
CA LYS A 70 38.64 -5.92 -18.31
C LYS A 70 38.29 -5.68 -16.85
N GLU A 71 37.67 -4.55 -16.58
CA GLU A 71 37.16 -4.19 -15.27
C GLU A 71 35.70 -4.60 -15.16
N SER A 72 35.33 -5.24 -14.05
CA SER A 72 33.93 -5.55 -13.73
C SER A 72 33.64 -5.35 -12.25
N ILE A 73 32.37 -5.11 -11.93
CA ILE A 73 31.94 -4.93 -10.54
C ILE A 73 31.60 -6.28 -9.93
N GLN A 74 32.27 -6.60 -8.82
CA GLN A 74 32.06 -7.80 -8.03
C GLN A 74 31.00 -7.62 -6.94
N SER A 75 30.88 -6.42 -6.33
CA SER A 75 29.87 -6.16 -5.30
C SER A 75 29.51 -4.67 -5.18
N ILE A 76 28.26 -4.36 -4.82
CA ILE A 76 27.76 -3.00 -4.52
C ILE A 76 27.09 -3.01 -3.14
N LYS A 77 27.36 -1.97 -2.33
CA LYS A 77 26.73 -1.74 -1.02
C LYS A 77 25.93 -0.43 -1.06
N LEU A 78 24.61 -0.54 -0.95
CA LEU A 78 23.68 0.60 -0.86
C LEU A 78 23.50 0.99 0.62
N LEU A 79 23.38 2.27 0.97
CA LEU A 79 23.24 2.71 2.38
C LEU A 79 22.01 3.60 2.67
N LYS A 80 21.16 3.90 1.68
CA LYS A 80 20.00 4.78 1.87
C LYS A 80 18.92 4.41 0.85
N ALA A 81 17.71 4.08 1.30
CA ALA A 81 16.54 3.97 0.44
C ALA A 81 15.57 5.09 0.81
N THR A 82 15.53 6.15 0.00
CA THR A 82 14.34 7.01 -0.07
C THR A 82 13.31 6.30 -0.93
N ALA A 83 12.05 6.36 -0.51
CA ALA A 83 10.91 5.65 -1.10
C ALA A 83 11.01 5.49 -2.62
N LEU A 84 10.95 4.24 -3.09
CA LEU A 84 10.92 3.89 -4.50
C LEU A 84 9.71 4.58 -5.15
N THR A 85 9.95 5.53 -6.03
CA THR A 85 8.95 6.04 -6.96
C THR A 85 8.86 5.08 -8.14
N ASN A 86 7.63 4.77 -8.56
CA ASN A 86 7.29 3.83 -9.64
C ASN A 86 7.79 4.30 -11.02
N VAL A 87 9.10 4.21 -11.27
CA VAL A 87 9.69 4.37 -12.62
C VAL A 87 10.40 3.06 -12.98
N PRO A 88 9.98 2.34 -14.05
CA PRO A 88 10.69 1.14 -14.49
C PRO A 88 12.05 1.53 -15.07
N VAL A 89 13.14 1.03 -14.46
CA VAL A 89 14.50 1.23 -14.97
C VAL A 89 15.14 -0.12 -15.24
N SER A 90 15.52 -0.35 -16.49
CA SER A 90 16.27 -1.54 -16.92
C SER A 90 17.75 -1.38 -16.54
N LEU A 91 18.18 -2.06 -15.48
CA LEU A 91 19.59 -2.15 -15.09
C LEU A 91 20.28 -3.26 -15.91
N TYR A 92 21.39 -2.92 -16.57
CA TYR A 92 22.28 -3.89 -17.22
C TYR A 92 23.55 -4.03 -16.38
N LEU A 93 23.61 -5.07 -15.57
CA LEU A 93 24.80 -5.45 -14.80
C LEU A 93 25.38 -6.74 -15.41
N SER A 94 26.70 -6.85 -15.58
CA SER A 94 27.32 -8.13 -15.93
C SER A 94 27.01 -9.22 -14.89
N PRO A 95 27.10 -10.51 -15.26
CA PRO A 95 26.86 -11.64 -14.35
C PRO A 95 27.68 -11.52 -13.06
N MET A 96 27.00 -11.23 -11.95
CA MET A 96 27.59 -11.16 -10.61
C MET A 96 27.63 -12.55 -9.97
N LYS A 97 28.69 -12.85 -9.21
CA LYS A 97 28.80 -14.07 -8.39
C LYS A 97 28.23 -13.90 -6.98
N ASP A 98 28.34 -12.70 -6.42
CA ASP A 98 27.93 -12.39 -5.05
C ASP A 98 27.17 -11.06 -5.01
N ILE A 99 26.08 -10.99 -4.24
CA ILE A 99 25.36 -9.74 -3.98
C ILE A 99 25.12 -9.53 -2.48
N SER A 100 25.34 -8.31 -1.99
CA SER A 100 25.10 -7.95 -0.59
C SER A 100 24.30 -6.65 -0.48
N LEU A 101 23.02 -6.76 -0.13
CA LEU A 101 22.13 -5.63 0.09
C LEU A 101 22.10 -5.28 1.58
N GLN A 102 22.42 -4.04 1.95
CA GLN A 102 22.27 -3.55 3.31
C GLN A 102 21.28 -2.38 3.29
N LEU A 103 20.07 -2.57 3.80
CA LEU A 103 19.06 -1.51 3.85
C LEU A 103 19.23 -0.70 5.14
N PRO A 104 18.94 0.61 5.15
CA PRO A 104 19.02 1.39 6.38
C PRO A 104 17.96 0.96 7.39
N GLU A 105 18.26 1.04 8.69
CA GLU A 105 17.30 0.84 9.78
C GLU A 105 16.28 2.00 9.86
N THR A 106 15.49 2.22 8.82
CA THR A 106 14.40 3.20 8.85
C THR A 106 13.13 2.57 9.43
N SER A 107 12.26 3.40 10.01
CA SER A 107 10.96 3.01 10.59
C SER A 107 9.93 2.52 9.56
N THR A 108 10.33 2.36 8.30
CA THR A 108 9.50 1.95 7.17
C THR A 108 9.67 0.45 6.93
N PHE A 109 8.57 -0.28 6.93
CA PHE A 109 8.55 -1.72 6.67
C PHE A 109 8.41 -2.01 5.16
N ILE A 110 9.11 -3.02 4.66
CA ILE A 110 9.02 -3.52 3.28
C ILE A 110 7.96 -4.60 3.21
N ASN A 111 7.01 -4.49 2.27
CA ASN A 111 5.89 -5.43 2.10
C ASN A 111 6.13 -6.50 1.02
N SER A 112 7.04 -6.27 0.05
CA SER A 112 7.51 -7.30 -0.87
C SER A 112 8.96 -7.00 -1.27
N LEU A 113 9.72 -8.05 -1.56
CA LEU A 113 11.05 -7.95 -2.17
C LEU A 113 11.04 -8.74 -3.47
N ASP A 114 10.71 -8.04 -4.57
CA ASP A 114 10.57 -8.65 -5.89
C ASP A 114 11.81 -8.39 -6.76
N PHE A 115 12.40 -9.47 -7.29
CA PHE A 115 13.43 -9.39 -8.32
C PHE A 115 12.76 -9.42 -9.70
N ASN A 116 12.97 -8.36 -10.48
CA ASN A 116 12.29 -8.19 -11.77
C ASN A 116 12.64 -9.37 -12.73
N PRO A 117 11.65 -10.07 -13.32
CA PRO A 117 11.89 -11.23 -14.18
C PRO A 117 12.69 -10.93 -15.47
N GLY A 118 12.91 -9.67 -15.81
CA GLY A 118 13.77 -9.26 -16.94
C GLY A 118 15.28 -9.22 -16.65
N GLN A 119 15.74 -9.55 -15.44
CA GLN A 119 17.17 -9.53 -15.07
C GLN A 119 17.80 -10.93 -15.06
N ASP A 120 19.03 -11.05 -15.59
CA ASP A 120 19.78 -12.31 -15.63
C ASP A 120 20.61 -12.50 -14.35
N PHE A 121 20.18 -13.40 -13.47
CA PHE A 121 20.91 -13.83 -12.26
C PHE A 121 21.51 -15.25 -12.39
N SER A 122 21.68 -15.75 -13.61
CA SER A 122 22.11 -17.14 -13.88
C SER A 122 23.48 -17.52 -13.33
N THR A 123 24.30 -16.55 -12.92
CA THR A 123 25.65 -16.75 -12.38
C THR A 123 25.76 -16.52 -10.87
N LEU A 124 24.69 -16.10 -10.21
CA LEU A 124 24.73 -15.74 -8.80
C LEU A 124 24.92 -17.01 -7.94
N GLU A 125 26.00 -17.04 -7.17
CA GLU A 125 26.38 -18.16 -6.29
C GLU A 125 26.05 -17.83 -4.81
N SER A 126 26.11 -16.55 -4.41
CA SER A 126 25.82 -16.10 -3.05
C SER A 126 25.00 -14.81 -3.00
N MET A 127 24.06 -14.74 -2.05
CA MET A 127 23.25 -13.55 -1.76
C MET A 127 23.19 -13.27 -0.26
N SER A 128 23.41 -12.02 0.13
CA SER A 128 23.20 -11.53 1.49
C SER A 128 22.29 -10.31 1.51
N ILE A 129 21.29 -10.29 2.38
CA ILE A 129 20.37 -9.19 2.60
C ILE A 129 20.41 -8.84 4.09
N GLY A 130 20.62 -7.58 4.44
CA GLY A 130 20.78 -7.15 5.83
C GLY A 130 20.10 -5.85 6.19
N SER A 131 19.79 -5.70 7.47
CA SER A 131 19.19 -4.50 8.07
C SER A 131 17.83 -4.12 7.48
N VAL A 132 17.00 -5.13 7.14
CA VAL A 132 15.67 -4.94 6.56
C VAL A 132 14.58 -4.95 7.64
N SER A 133 13.63 -4.02 7.56
CA SER A 133 12.39 -4.03 8.35
C SER A 133 11.25 -4.60 7.51
N PHE A 134 10.56 -5.67 7.94
CA PHE A 134 9.49 -6.33 7.15
C PHE A 134 8.08 -6.06 7.70
N GLY A 135 7.14 -5.81 6.79
CA GLY A 135 5.76 -5.40 7.08
C GLY A 135 4.83 -6.56 7.42
N SER A 136 3.54 -6.26 7.61
CA SER A 136 2.58 -7.17 8.25
C SER A 136 2.23 -8.45 7.46
N LYS A 137 2.56 -8.52 6.17
CA LYS A 137 2.50 -9.71 5.29
C LYS A 137 3.54 -9.55 4.18
N THR A 138 4.78 -9.95 4.43
CA THR A 138 5.83 -9.88 3.41
C THR A 138 6.00 -11.24 2.74
N ILE A 139 5.85 -11.29 1.42
CA ILE A 139 6.25 -12.43 0.60
C ILE A 139 7.63 -12.13 0.02
N VAL A 140 8.53 -13.10 0.14
CA VAL A 140 9.86 -13.06 -0.45
C VAL A 140 10.03 -14.32 -1.30
N ASP A 141 10.04 -14.12 -2.61
CA ASP A 141 10.09 -15.22 -3.59
C ASP A 141 11.50 -15.36 -4.20
N PHE A 142 12.08 -16.54 -4.04
CA PHE A 142 13.30 -16.95 -4.72
C PHE A 142 13.03 -18.16 -5.60
N ASN A 143 12.83 -17.91 -6.89
CA ASN A 143 12.51 -18.95 -7.87
C ASN A 143 13.78 -19.54 -8.53
N GLN A 144 13.87 -20.86 -8.62
CA GLN A 144 14.99 -21.59 -9.25
C GLN A 144 15.31 -21.11 -10.66
N SER A 145 14.26 -20.78 -11.42
CA SER A 145 14.40 -20.30 -12.80
C SER A 145 15.17 -18.99 -12.90
N GLN A 146 15.11 -18.15 -11.86
CA GLN A 146 15.84 -16.90 -11.76
C GLN A 146 17.24 -17.11 -11.17
N PHE A 147 17.43 -18.05 -10.23
CA PHE A 147 18.69 -18.23 -9.48
C PHE A 147 19.30 -19.66 -9.59
N PRO A 148 19.64 -20.16 -10.80
CA PRO A 148 20.01 -21.56 -11.05
C PRO A 148 21.36 -22.02 -10.47
N LYS A 149 22.17 -21.11 -9.92
CA LYS A 149 23.49 -21.39 -9.31
C LYS A 149 23.60 -20.96 -7.84
N LEU A 150 22.53 -20.45 -7.24
CA LEU A 150 22.58 -19.90 -5.88
C LEU A 150 22.81 -21.02 -4.86
N GLN A 151 23.95 -20.96 -4.18
CA GLN A 151 24.38 -21.92 -3.16
C GLN A 151 24.24 -21.37 -1.75
N THR A 152 24.41 -20.05 -1.58
CA THR A 152 24.35 -19.39 -0.27
C THR A 152 23.32 -18.27 -0.28
N LEU A 153 22.41 -18.26 0.68
CA LEU A 153 21.47 -17.17 0.93
C LEU A 153 21.49 -16.78 2.41
N SER A 154 21.71 -15.51 2.70
CA SER A 154 21.72 -14.95 4.05
C SER A 154 20.75 -13.78 4.14
N ILE A 155 19.78 -13.83 5.05
CA ILE A 155 18.85 -12.73 5.27
C ILE A 155 18.85 -12.38 6.75
N THR A 156 19.14 -11.11 7.05
CA THR A 156 19.26 -10.58 8.40
C THR A 156 18.35 -9.36 8.56
N SER A 157 17.32 -9.48 9.42
CA SER A 157 16.37 -8.40 9.69
C SER A 157 16.67 -7.72 11.03
N SER A 158 16.40 -6.43 11.14
CA SER A 158 16.51 -5.68 12.39
C SER A 158 15.17 -5.52 13.12
N LYS A 159 14.02 -5.54 12.41
CA LYS A 159 12.65 -5.46 12.96
C LYS A 159 11.64 -6.19 12.06
N SER A 160 10.71 -6.95 12.64
CA SER A 160 9.55 -7.50 11.92
C SER A 160 8.27 -7.21 12.70
N GLN A 161 7.22 -6.77 12.00
CA GLN A 161 5.90 -6.53 12.61
C GLN A 161 5.01 -7.78 12.66
N ASN A 162 5.16 -8.77 11.76
CA ASN A 162 4.37 -10.03 11.72
C ASN A 162 5.10 -11.17 10.95
N GLN A 163 4.40 -12.24 10.57
CA GLN A 163 4.91 -13.40 9.81
C GLN A 163 5.42 -13.01 8.41
N VAL A 164 6.64 -13.43 8.07
CA VAL A 164 7.22 -13.37 6.70
C VAL A 164 7.01 -14.72 6.03
N GLN A 165 6.55 -14.71 4.78
CA GLN A 165 6.43 -15.88 3.93
C GLN A 165 7.60 -15.92 2.93
N LEU A 166 8.36 -17.02 2.92
CA LEU A 166 9.50 -17.21 2.02
C LEU A 166 9.17 -18.40 1.12
N ASN A 167 9.06 -18.15 -0.18
CA ASN A 167 8.99 -19.23 -1.15
C ASN A 167 10.40 -19.43 -1.73
N LEU A 168 11.10 -20.43 -1.21
CA LEU A 168 12.42 -20.82 -1.68
C LEU A 168 12.27 -22.06 -2.57
N ASN A 169 12.49 -21.93 -3.86
CA ASN A 169 12.58 -23.09 -4.74
C ASN A 169 13.99 -23.11 -5.33
N SER A 170 14.95 -23.76 -4.67
CA SER A 170 16.33 -23.89 -5.20
C SER A 170 17.00 -25.18 -4.73
N GLU A 171 17.22 -26.11 -5.67
CA GLU A 171 17.85 -27.41 -5.40
C GLU A 171 19.35 -27.32 -5.09
N LYS A 172 20.02 -26.22 -5.46
CA LYS A 172 21.46 -26.02 -5.24
C LYS A 172 21.79 -25.22 -3.99
N LEU A 173 20.78 -24.74 -3.27
CA LEU A 173 20.97 -23.99 -2.04
C LEU A 173 21.51 -24.94 -0.96
N ALA A 174 22.76 -24.71 -0.56
CA ALA A 174 23.48 -25.54 0.42
C ALA A 174 23.53 -24.87 1.80
N ILE A 175 23.65 -23.54 1.82
CA ILE A 175 23.75 -22.74 3.04
C ILE A 175 22.63 -21.70 3.05
N PHE A 176 21.81 -21.74 4.09
CA PHE A 176 20.75 -20.77 4.31
C PHE A 176 20.84 -20.20 5.73
N THR A 177 21.05 -18.89 5.83
CA THR A 177 21.15 -18.17 7.11
C THR A 177 19.98 -17.21 7.24
N LEU A 178 19.20 -17.36 8.32
CA LEU A 178 18.11 -16.47 8.67
C LEU A 178 18.34 -15.93 10.07
N ASN A 179 18.35 -14.60 10.22
CA ASN A 179 18.25 -13.96 11.53
C ASN A 179 16.95 -13.15 11.58
N PHE A 180 15.88 -13.80 12.07
CA PHE A 180 14.52 -13.27 12.19
C PHE A 180 13.88 -13.64 13.53
N THR A 181 12.85 -12.88 13.93
CA THR A 181 12.04 -13.19 15.11
C THR A 181 10.81 -14.05 14.82
N ASN A 182 10.17 -13.93 13.64
CA ASN A 182 8.95 -14.67 13.25
C ASN A 182 8.97 -15.03 11.74
N PHE A 183 8.87 -16.31 11.38
CA PHE A 183 8.87 -16.79 9.99
C PHE A 183 7.95 -18.02 9.81
N THR A 184 7.29 -18.16 8.66
CA THR A 184 6.45 -19.31 8.29
C THR A 184 6.91 -19.93 6.95
N PRO A 185 7.59 -21.08 6.94
CA PRO A 185 7.88 -21.79 5.69
C PRO A 185 6.60 -22.36 5.10
N THR A 186 6.47 -22.31 3.77
CA THR A 186 5.32 -22.85 3.03
C THR A 186 5.45 -24.34 2.69
N ASP A 187 6.67 -24.88 2.70
CA ASP A 187 6.95 -26.30 2.46
C ASP A 187 8.23 -26.71 3.21
N LEU A 188 8.28 -27.93 3.78
CA LEU A 188 9.49 -28.50 4.39
C LEU A 188 10.34 -29.32 3.40
N SER A 189 9.79 -29.65 2.22
CA SER A 189 10.45 -30.44 1.18
C SER A 189 11.69 -29.78 0.56
N ILE A 190 11.85 -28.47 0.80
CA ILE A 190 12.95 -27.61 0.34
C ILE A 190 14.20 -27.62 1.22
N PHE A 191 14.14 -28.19 2.44
CA PHE A 191 15.28 -28.27 3.35
C PHE A 191 16.18 -29.54 3.28
N PRO A 192 15.91 -30.63 2.52
CA PRO A 192 16.67 -31.88 2.63
C PRO A 192 18.11 -31.79 2.11
N SER A 193 18.48 -30.72 1.37
CA SER A 193 19.82 -30.47 0.84
C SER A 193 20.68 -29.52 1.68
N LEU A 194 20.16 -28.96 2.78
CA LEU A 194 20.87 -27.96 3.56
C LEU A 194 21.84 -28.61 4.57
N SER A 195 23.12 -28.25 4.49
CA SER A 195 24.15 -28.75 5.42
C SER A 195 24.12 -28.04 6.77
N THR A 196 23.54 -26.84 6.84
CA THR A 196 23.48 -26.02 8.06
C THR A 196 22.29 -25.06 7.97
N ILE A 197 21.32 -25.21 8.87
CA ILE A 197 20.28 -24.20 9.11
C ILE A 197 20.71 -23.45 10.37
N ASN A 198 21.20 -22.23 10.20
CA ASN A 198 21.58 -21.38 11.32
C ASN A 198 20.47 -20.33 11.52
N ASN A 199 19.55 -20.60 12.44
CA ASN A 199 18.45 -19.72 12.80
C ASN A 199 18.71 -19.19 14.22
N LYS A 200 19.09 -17.91 14.35
CA LYS A 200 19.19 -17.28 15.67
C LYS A 200 17.83 -16.70 16.06
N CYS A 201 16.92 -17.56 16.52
CA CYS A 201 15.78 -17.09 17.30
C CYS A 201 16.29 -16.55 18.65
N LEU A 202 16.65 -15.27 18.70
CA LEU A 202 17.01 -14.58 19.95
C LEU A 202 15.79 -13.88 20.53
N GLN A 203 15.12 -14.56 21.46
CA GLN A 203 14.45 -13.94 22.60
C GLN A 203 15.12 -14.51 23.85
N TYR A 204 16.08 -13.80 24.46
CA TYR A 204 16.31 -13.75 25.91
C TYR A 204 17.39 -12.68 26.20
N LYS A 205 17.13 -11.79 27.16
CA LYS A 205 18.18 -10.99 27.80
C LYS A 205 18.61 -11.67 29.11
N LYS A 206 19.84 -12.18 29.04
CA LYS A 206 20.77 -12.80 30.01
C LYS A 206 20.54 -12.59 31.53
N LEU A 207 20.69 -13.69 32.28
CA LEU A 207 21.56 -13.75 33.47
C LEU A 207 22.32 -15.08 33.47
N GLY A 208 23.67 -15.03 33.36
CA GLY A 208 24.57 -16.20 33.39
C GLY A 208 25.07 -16.65 32.00
N ASP A 209 26.38 -16.90 31.89
CA ASP A 209 27.08 -17.16 30.63
C ASP A 209 26.81 -18.56 30.04
N GLN A 210 26.11 -18.61 28.90
CA GLN A 210 26.35 -19.49 27.73
C GLN A 210 25.24 -19.26 26.69
N PHE A 211 25.59 -19.08 25.41
CA PHE A 211 24.62 -18.94 24.31
C PHE A 211 23.94 -20.30 24.08
N LEU A 212 22.60 -20.36 24.16
CA LEU A 212 21.80 -21.57 23.90
C LEU A 212 20.88 -21.29 22.69
N GLU A 213 21.02 -22.06 21.62
CA GLU A 213 20.19 -21.96 20.41
C GLU A 213 18.86 -22.73 20.60
N THR A 214 17.74 -22.05 20.44
CA THR A 214 16.38 -22.62 20.47
C THR A 214 15.71 -22.48 19.10
N ASN A 215 14.98 -23.50 18.64
CA ASN A 215 14.16 -23.46 17.42
C ASN A 215 12.74 -23.94 17.71
N LYS A 216 11.73 -23.15 17.34
CA LYS A 216 10.31 -23.44 17.57
C LYS A 216 9.52 -23.37 16.25
N ILE A 217 8.86 -24.46 15.89
CA ILE A 217 8.06 -24.67 14.67
C ILE A 217 6.63 -24.98 15.10
N ILE A 218 5.75 -23.99 15.25
CA ILE A 218 4.33 -24.17 15.68
C ILE A 218 3.41 -23.26 14.85
N ASP A 219 2.21 -23.72 14.49
CA ASP A 219 1.16 -23.02 13.70
C ASP A 219 1.56 -22.55 12.27
N ASN A 220 2.17 -23.42 11.48
CA ASN A 220 2.69 -23.16 10.14
C ASN A 220 2.02 -23.98 9.03
N GLN A 221 0.99 -24.79 9.33
CA GLN A 221 0.29 -25.63 8.34
C GLN A 221 1.23 -26.58 7.58
N LEU A 222 2.32 -27.03 8.24
CA LEU A 222 3.33 -27.88 7.61
C LEU A 222 2.85 -29.34 7.53
N ASP A 223 2.98 -29.93 6.35
CA ASP A 223 2.68 -31.33 6.07
C ASP A 223 3.96 -32.11 5.70
N GLY A 224 4.06 -33.39 6.10
CA GLY A 224 5.15 -34.31 5.71
C GLY A 224 6.06 -34.79 6.83
N SER A 225 7.17 -35.48 6.51
CA SER A 225 8.09 -36.07 7.50
C SER A 225 9.26 -35.17 7.86
N LEU A 226 9.76 -35.26 9.10
CA LEU A 226 10.95 -34.54 9.55
C LEU A 226 12.20 -34.94 8.74
N PRO A 227 12.93 -34.00 8.12
CA PRO A 227 14.12 -34.30 7.33
C PRO A 227 15.29 -34.79 8.20
N ASN A 228 16.10 -35.74 7.72
CA ASN A 228 17.23 -36.25 8.48
C ASN A 228 18.46 -35.34 8.37
N TYR A 229 18.61 -34.40 9.31
CA TYR A 229 19.77 -33.50 9.37
C TYR A 229 20.97 -34.12 10.11
N PRO A 230 22.21 -33.68 9.83
CA PRO A 230 23.40 -34.14 10.57
C PRO A 230 23.35 -33.77 12.07
N THR A 231 22.78 -32.61 12.40
CA THR A 231 22.66 -32.10 13.76
C THR A 231 21.38 -31.29 13.90
N TYR A 232 20.67 -31.51 15.00
CA TYR A 232 19.53 -30.69 15.40
C TYR A 232 19.93 -29.69 16.50
N PRO A 233 19.23 -28.56 16.62
CA PRO A 233 19.47 -27.55 17.65
C PRO A 233 19.27 -28.10 19.07
N SER A 234 19.89 -27.47 20.06
CA SER A 234 19.81 -27.89 21.47
C SER A 234 18.38 -27.90 22.02
N TYR A 235 17.50 -27.02 21.54
CA TYR A 235 16.06 -27.07 21.88
C TYR A 235 15.25 -27.06 20.59
N PHE A 236 14.41 -28.09 20.38
CA PHE A 236 13.63 -28.29 19.17
C PHE A 236 12.15 -28.48 19.51
N PHE A 237 11.29 -27.56 19.08
CA PHE A 237 9.84 -27.61 19.29
C PHE A 237 9.11 -27.72 17.95
N VAL A 238 8.18 -28.66 17.80
CA VAL A 238 7.34 -28.90 16.62
C VAL A 238 5.87 -29.03 17.04
N GLY A 239 5.00 -28.28 16.39
CA GLY A 239 3.64 -27.94 16.83
C GLY A 239 2.55 -28.11 15.77
N GLU A 240 2.67 -29.05 14.84
CA GLU A 240 1.95 -29.04 13.56
C GLU A 240 1.22 -30.35 13.26
N LYS A 241 -0.09 -30.31 12.98
CA LYS A 241 -0.92 -31.51 12.71
C LYS A 241 -0.50 -32.31 11.49
N GLY A 242 0.07 -31.64 10.50
CA GLY A 242 0.51 -32.22 9.24
C GLY A 242 1.84 -32.98 9.28
N ILE A 243 2.63 -32.80 10.34
CA ILE A 243 3.91 -33.48 10.46
C ILE A 243 3.68 -34.95 10.80
N THR A 244 4.16 -35.84 9.95
CA THR A 244 3.89 -37.29 9.95
C THR A 244 5.20 -38.10 9.87
N GLY A 245 5.13 -39.42 10.01
CA GLY A 245 6.30 -40.30 9.84
C GLY A 245 7.20 -40.41 11.08
N VAL A 246 8.45 -40.84 10.86
CA VAL A 246 9.41 -41.17 11.94
C VAL A 246 10.31 -39.97 12.22
N VAL A 247 10.55 -39.66 13.50
CA VAL A 247 11.55 -38.64 13.87
C VAL A 247 12.95 -39.18 13.58
N PRO A 248 13.84 -38.44 12.90
CA PRO A 248 15.21 -38.91 12.62
C PRO A 248 16.07 -39.05 13.88
N GLU A 249 17.01 -40.01 13.90
CA GLU A 249 17.92 -40.26 15.05
C GLU A 249 18.71 -39.02 15.48
N ALA A 250 19.12 -38.18 14.53
CA ALA A 250 19.88 -36.97 14.84
C ALA A 250 19.08 -35.93 15.64
N ALA A 251 17.74 -35.98 15.63
CA ALA A 251 16.90 -35.10 16.44
C ALA A 251 16.98 -35.44 17.94
N CYS A 252 17.45 -36.63 18.28
CA CYS A 252 17.70 -37.04 19.67
C CYS A 252 18.95 -36.39 20.28
N ASN A 253 19.78 -35.72 19.47
CA ASN A 253 20.91 -34.92 19.99
C ASN A 253 20.46 -33.57 20.57
N SER A 254 19.17 -33.22 20.45
CA SER A 254 18.58 -32.05 21.12
C SER A 254 18.44 -32.29 22.63
N TYR A 255 18.79 -31.29 23.45
CA TYR A 255 18.55 -31.31 24.91
C TYR A 255 17.06 -31.32 25.25
N TYR A 256 16.22 -30.70 24.40
CA TYR A 256 14.77 -30.71 24.54
C TYR A 256 14.10 -30.94 23.19
N LEU A 257 13.18 -31.90 23.13
CA LEU A 257 12.37 -32.23 21.96
C LEU A 257 10.88 -32.15 22.34
N TYR A 258 10.17 -31.15 21.82
CA TYR A 258 8.74 -30.98 22.05
C TYR A 258 7.98 -31.25 20.76
N LEU A 259 7.17 -32.30 20.70
CA LEU A 259 6.35 -32.66 19.53
C LEU A 259 4.87 -32.56 19.92
N THR A 260 4.34 -31.34 19.89
CA THR A 260 2.94 -31.07 20.25
C THR A 260 2.06 -31.08 19.00
N GLY A 261 0.90 -31.72 19.05
CA GLY A 261 -0.09 -31.62 17.96
C GLY A 261 0.35 -32.23 16.63
N THR A 262 1.39 -33.08 16.58
CA THR A 262 1.85 -33.75 15.35
C THR A 262 1.21 -35.13 15.13
N SER A 263 1.29 -35.64 13.90
CA SER A 263 0.87 -36.99 13.47
C SER A 263 2.06 -37.95 13.30
N VAL A 264 3.18 -37.67 13.97
CA VAL A 264 4.39 -38.50 13.99
C VAL A 264 4.07 -39.92 14.46
N THR A 265 4.56 -40.92 13.74
CA THR A 265 4.25 -42.34 13.98
C THR A 265 5.23 -43.02 14.93
N SER A 266 6.46 -42.53 15.06
CA SER A 266 7.45 -43.03 16.02
C SER A 266 8.62 -42.05 16.25
N VAL A 267 9.28 -42.18 17.41
CA VAL A 267 10.45 -41.41 17.84
C VAL A 267 11.60 -42.42 18.07
N PRO A 268 12.88 -42.10 17.76
CA PRO A 268 14.00 -43.01 17.96
C PRO A 268 14.22 -43.40 19.42
N ASP A 269 14.87 -44.54 19.62
CA ASP A 269 15.21 -45.06 20.95
C ASP A 269 16.20 -44.13 21.66
N TYR A 270 15.75 -43.42 22.70
CA TYR A 270 16.59 -42.56 23.54
C TYR A 270 17.52 -43.40 24.44
N SER A 271 18.82 -43.09 24.45
CA SER A 271 19.79 -43.75 25.33
C SER A 271 20.05 -43.00 26.65
N THR A 272 19.62 -41.74 26.78
CA THR A 272 19.83 -40.93 28.00
C THR A 272 18.61 -40.07 28.36
N VAL A 273 17.85 -40.49 29.37
CA VAL A 273 16.66 -39.79 29.88
C VAL A 273 17.09 -38.57 30.71
N TYR A 274 16.88 -37.36 30.19
CA TYR A 274 16.72 -36.16 31.01
C TYR A 274 15.43 -35.44 30.57
N ASN A 275 14.49 -35.34 31.52
CA ASN A 275 13.32 -34.42 31.59
C ASN A 275 11.91 -34.88 31.12
N PRO A 276 10.84 -34.33 31.76
CA PRO A 276 9.51 -34.95 31.85
C PRO A 276 8.68 -34.84 30.57
N PHE A 277 8.00 -35.94 30.23
CA PHE A 277 6.98 -35.99 29.20
C PHE A 277 5.70 -35.27 29.65
N ILE A 278 5.26 -34.26 28.89
CA ILE A 278 3.98 -33.58 29.09
C ILE A 278 2.94 -34.26 28.18
N VAL A 279 1.94 -34.91 28.77
CA VAL A 279 0.87 -35.60 28.04
C VAL A 279 -0.40 -34.74 28.07
N ARG A 280 -0.84 -34.27 26.89
CA ARG A 280 -2.04 -33.42 26.70
C ARG A 280 -3.33 -34.25 26.60
N LYS A 281 -3.70 -34.96 27.67
CA LYS A 281 -5.05 -35.53 27.78
C LYS A 281 -5.45 -35.58 29.24
N SER A 282 -6.72 -35.29 29.55
CA SER A 282 -7.27 -35.51 30.90
C SER A 282 -7.05 -36.97 31.28
N ILE A 283 -6.10 -37.23 32.18
CA ILE A 283 -5.69 -38.60 32.51
C ILE A 283 -6.58 -39.09 33.66
N HIS A 284 -7.64 -39.80 33.29
CA HIS A 284 -8.02 -41.02 34.02
C HIS A 284 -7.46 -42.27 33.31
N ASP A 285 -6.59 -42.08 32.32
CA ASP A 285 -5.97 -43.16 31.56
C ASP A 285 -4.60 -43.58 32.13
N ASN A 286 -4.10 -44.72 31.69
CA ASN A 286 -2.90 -45.31 32.25
C ASN A 286 -1.65 -44.81 31.52
N LEU A 287 -0.59 -44.48 32.25
CA LEU A 287 0.69 -44.06 31.68
C LEU A 287 1.39 -45.29 31.09
N ILE A 288 1.74 -45.25 29.80
CA ILE A 288 2.42 -46.34 29.11
C ILE A 288 3.92 -46.01 28.98
N TYR A 289 4.76 -46.89 29.52
CA TYR A 289 6.21 -46.81 29.46
C TYR A 289 6.72 -47.88 28.49
N ASN A 290 7.47 -47.46 27.46
CA ASN A 290 8.16 -48.37 26.54
C ASN A 290 9.66 -48.31 26.80
N GLY A 291 10.35 -49.43 26.62
CA GLY A 291 11.79 -49.52 26.78
C GLY A 291 12.33 -50.89 26.39
N LYS A 292 13.60 -51.15 26.69
CA LYS A 292 14.24 -52.46 26.55
C LYS A 292 14.85 -52.83 27.90
N ASN A 293 14.87 -54.11 28.24
CA ASN A 293 15.41 -54.61 29.52
C ASN A 293 14.72 -54.00 30.75
N LEU A 294 13.44 -53.64 30.63
CA LEU A 294 12.64 -53.19 31.77
C LEU A 294 12.40 -54.34 32.78
N GLY A 295 12.67 -55.59 32.36
CA GLY A 295 12.57 -56.78 33.19
C GLY A 295 11.14 -57.32 33.28
N TYR A 296 11.02 -58.56 33.75
CA TYR A 296 9.86 -59.23 34.35
C TYR A 296 10.24 -60.72 34.46
N GLY A 297 10.48 -61.22 35.67
CA GLY A 297 10.95 -62.59 35.91
C GLY A 297 9.89 -63.58 36.38
N TYR A 298 8.92 -63.13 37.20
CA TYR A 298 7.91 -63.99 37.85
C TYR A 298 6.73 -63.18 38.46
N PRO A 299 5.63 -63.82 38.92
CA PRO A 299 4.52 -63.13 39.57
C PRO A 299 4.94 -62.32 40.81
N ASN A 300 4.53 -61.06 40.92
CA ASN A 300 4.92 -60.08 41.95
C ASN A 300 6.32 -59.46 41.81
N ASP A 301 7.01 -59.68 40.68
CA ASP A 301 8.31 -59.08 40.38
C ASP A 301 8.27 -57.55 40.19
N ILE A 302 7.09 -56.94 40.08
CA ILE A 302 6.92 -55.50 39.79
C ILE A 302 6.16 -54.78 40.91
N ASP A 303 6.16 -53.45 40.88
CA ASP A 303 5.39 -52.65 41.83
C ASP A 303 3.87 -52.77 41.65
N PRO A 304 3.05 -52.66 42.72
CA PRO A 304 1.61 -52.94 42.68
C PRO A 304 0.79 -52.06 41.72
N ASN A 305 1.23 -50.82 41.49
CA ASN A 305 0.55 -49.87 40.59
C ASN A 305 1.05 -49.97 39.14
N LEU A 306 1.99 -50.86 38.87
CA LEU A 306 2.62 -51.09 37.58
C LEU A 306 2.16 -52.45 37.02
N ASN A 307 1.71 -52.48 35.78
CA ASN A 307 1.31 -53.69 35.07
C ASN A 307 2.15 -53.82 33.80
N PHE A 308 2.69 -55.00 33.52
CA PHE A 308 3.31 -55.23 32.21
C PHE A 308 2.21 -55.33 31.14
N VAL A 309 2.46 -54.75 29.97
CA VAL A 309 1.64 -54.91 28.75
C VAL A 309 2.34 -55.84 27.78
N LEU A 310 3.66 -55.68 27.64
CA LEU A 310 4.55 -56.61 26.96
C LEU A 310 5.76 -56.82 27.86
N TYR A 311 6.08 -58.09 28.11
CA TYR A 311 7.21 -58.45 28.96
C TYR A 311 8.49 -57.75 28.51
N ASN A 312 9.27 -57.28 29.50
CA ASN A 312 10.58 -56.67 29.29
C ASN A 312 10.62 -55.33 28.53
N THR A 313 9.52 -54.93 27.87
CA THR A 313 9.55 -53.81 26.92
C THR A 313 8.42 -52.80 27.07
N LYS A 314 7.30 -53.16 27.71
CA LYS A 314 6.15 -52.26 27.82
C LYS A 314 5.40 -52.44 29.13
N PHE A 315 5.25 -51.34 29.85
CA PHE A 315 4.59 -51.28 31.15
C PHE A 315 3.52 -50.19 31.18
N LYS A 316 2.56 -50.36 32.08
CA LYS A 316 1.36 -49.54 32.25
C LYS A 316 1.24 -49.19 33.73
N TYR A 317 1.39 -47.91 34.07
CA TYR A 317 1.19 -47.41 35.42
C TYR A 317 -0.18 -46.77 35.54
N ASN A 318 -0.94 -47.16 36.56
CA ASN A 318 -2.26 -46.58 36.82
C ASN A 318 -2.11 -45.39 37.79
N SER A 319 -2.19 -44.16 37.26
CA SER A 319 -2.15 -42.95 38.08
C SER A 319 -3.55 -42.57 38.56
N GLN A 320 -3.68 -42.29 39.86
CA GLN A 320 -4.90 -41.75 40.46
C GLN A 320 -4.83 -40.23 40.67
N ASN A 321 -3.64 -39.63 40.57
CA ASN A 321 -3.39 -38.22 40.87
C ASN A 321 -2.99 -37.43 39.62
N LYS A 322 -3.42 -36.17 39.56
CA LYS A 322 -3.04 -35.20 38.50
C LYS A 322 -1.53 -34.95 38.43
N THR A 323 -0.85 -34.99 39.57
CA THR A 323 0.61 -34.89 39.66
C THR A 323 1.16 -36.06 40.46
N GLY A 324 2.37 -36.50 40.12
CA GLY A 324 3.07 -37.52 40.87
C GLY A 324 4.57 -37.45 40.66
N ASN A 325 5.30 -37.78 41.72
CA ASN A 325 6.74 -37.97 41.69
C ASN A 325 7.06 -39.19 42.56
N LEU A 326 7.33 -40.31 41.90
CA LEU A 326 7.66 -41.58 42.53
C LEU A 326 9.13 -41.86 42.34
N GLN A 327 9.79 -42.24 43.44
CA GLN A 327 11.17 -42.68 43.41
C GLN A 327 11.25 -44.20 43.47
N ASN A 328 12.22 -44.76 42.77
CA ASN A 328 12.54 -46.19 42.78
C ASN A 328 11.37 -47.11 42.42
N VAL A 329 10.54 -46.73 41.43
CA VAL A 329 9.47 -47.60 40.94
C VAL A 329 10.07 -48.84 40.32
N GLN A 330 9.72 -50.02 40.85
CA GLN A 330 10.33 -51.30 40.50
C GLN A 330 9.66 -51.93 39.29
N PHE A 331 10.39 -51.98 38.17
CA PHE A 331 10.01 -52.69 36.95
C PHE A 331 10.48 -54.15 36.97
N SER A 332 11.46 -54.48 37.82
CA SER A 332 11.78 -55.85 38.23
C SER A 332 12.55 -55.87 39.56
N LYS A 333 12.00 -56.55 40.57
CA LYS A 333 12.61 -56.78 41.88
C LYS A 333 13.79 -57.74 41.77
N LEU A 334 13.63 -58.81 41.00
CA LEU A 334 14.65 -59.84 40.77
C LEU A 334 15.92 -59.23 40.16
N PHE A 335 15.73 -58.46 39.10
CA PHE A 335 16.84 -57.86 38.35
C PHE A 335 17.24 -56.48 38.86
N ARG A 336 16.60 -56.01 39.95
CA ARG A 336 16.83 -54.69 40.57
C ARG A 336 16.71 -53.55 39.56
N VAL A 337 15.73 -53.64 38.67
CA VAL A 337 15.40 -52.59 37.70
C VAL A 337 14.39 -51.66 38.32
N PHE A 338 14.81 -50.42 38.60
CA PHE A 338 13.96 -49.37 39.14
C PHE A 338 14.16 -48.06 38.37
N MET A 339 13.11 -47.24 38.32
CA MET A 339 13.10 -45.95 37.63
C MET A 339 12.32 -44.92 38.46
N ASN A 340 12.75 -43.66 38.39
CA ASN A 340 11.98 -42.55 38.97
C ASN A 340 10.93 -42.09 37.96
N LEU A 341 9.67 -42.00 38.37
CA LEU A 341 8.56 -41.59 37.52
C LEU A 341 8.00 -40.25 38.01
N SER A 342 7.99 -39.24 37.14
CA SER A 342 7.35 -37.95 37.42
C SER A 342 6.34 -37.61 36.32
N TRP A 343 5.15 -37.15 36.71
CA TRP A 343 4.11 -36.72 35.76
C TRP A 343 3.30 -35.53 36.31
N VAL A 344 2.71 -34.79 35.37
CA VAL A 344 1.75 -33.71 35.61
C VAL A 344 0.70 -33.73 34.51
N THR A 345 -0.55 -33.50 34.88
CA THR A 345 -1.67 -33.32 33.94
C THR A 345 -2.11 -31.88 33.95
N ASP A 346 -2.01 -31.23 32.80
CA ASP A 346 -2.56 -29.89 32.60
C ASP A 346 -3.64 -29.94 31.53
N VAL A 347 -4.86 -29.54 31.89
CA VAL A 347 -6.04 -29.52 31.01
C VAL A 347 -6.26 -28.16 30.35
N THR A 348 -5.29 -27.25 30.50
CA THR A 348 -5.38 -25.89 29.94
C THR A 348 -5.64 -25.94 28.45
N GLU A 349 -6.71 -25.27 28.04
CA GLU A 349 -7.12 -25.13 26.64
C GLU A 349 -7.68 -23.72 26.46
N VAL A 350 -7.08 -22.93 25.57
CA VAL A 350 -7.61 -21.61 25.18
C VAL A 350 -8.53 -21.80 23.98
N LYS A 351 -9.81 -21.44 24.15
CA LYS A 351 -10.85 -21.62 23.11
C LYS A 351 -11.12 -20.35 22.33
N GLN A 352 -11.17 -19.21 23.02
CA GLN A 352 -11.48 -17.92 22.44
C GLN A 352 -10.84 -16.80 23.25
N VAL A 353 -10.52 -15.70 22.59
CA VAL A 353 -10.06 -14.47 23.24
C VAL A 353 -10.91 -13.31 22.76
N SER A 354 -11.38 -12.51 23.71
CA SER A 354 -12.03 -11.22 23.47
C SER A 354 -11.11 -10.10 23.96
N ILE A 355 -10.98 -9.04 23.15
CA ILE A 355 -10.24 -7.83 23.52
C ILE A 355 -11.22 -6.67 23.45
N VAL A 356 -11.45 -6.02 24.58
CA VAL A 356 -12.37 -4.89 24.71
C VAL A 356 -11.60 -3.64 25.09
N GLN A 357 -11.84 -2.56 24.35
CA GLN A 357 -11.25 -1.27 24.63
C GLN A 357 -11.87 -0.62 25.88
N LEU A 358 -11.02 -0.20 26.83
CA LEU A 358 -11.40 0.57 28.02
C LEU A 358 -10.50 1.80 28.17
N PRO A 359 -10.83 2.77 29.03
CA PRO A 359 -9.98 3.94 29.20
C PRO A 359 -8.56 3.62 29.67
N TYR A 360 -7.58 4.04 28.86
CA TYR A 360 -6.14 3.83 29.04
C TYR A 360 -5.69 2.37 29.18
N LYS A 361 -6.52 1.40 28.76
CA LYS A 361 -6.21 -0.03 28.85
C LYS A 361 -7.08 -0.89 27.94
N LEU A 362 -6.60 -2.08 27.58
CA LEU A 362 -7.43 -3.14 27.01
C LEU A 362 -7.84 -4.15 28.08
N ASN A 363 -9.09 -4.60 28.05
CA ASN A 363 -9.55 -5.75 28.81
C ASN A 363 -9.49 -6.98 27.91
N ILE A 364 -8.63 -7.92 28.27
CA ILE A 364 -8.39 -9.16 27.56
C ILE A 364 -9.08 -10.27 28.35
N THR A 365 -10.08 -10.90 27.73
CA THR A 365 -10.79 -12.05 28.30
C THR A 365 -10.42 -13.30 27.53
N VAL A 366 -9.73 -14.24 28.17
CA VAL A 366 -9.35 -15.53 27.62
C VAL A 366 -10.35 -16.58 28.08
N TYR A 367 -11.15 -17.11 27.18
CA TYR A 367 -12.11 -18.18 27.46
C TYR A 367 -11.50 -19.55 27.18
N GLY A 368 -11.74 -20.51 28.07
CA GLY A 368 -11.06 -21.80 27.97
C GLY A 368 -11.44 -22.80 29.04
N ILE A 369 -10.70 -23.90 29.05
CA ILE A 369 -10.69 -24.86 30.15
C ILE A 369 -9.42 -24.56 30.95
N PHE A 370 -9.56 -24.31 32.23
CA PHE A 370 -8.45 -24.02 33.13
C PHE A 370 -8.60 -24.86 34.40
N ASP A 371 -7.49 -25.42 34.87
CA ASP A 371 -7.45 -26.05 36.19
C ASP A 371 -7.44 -24.97 37.29
N PRO A 372 -8.45 -24.87 38.16
CA PRO A 372 -8.52 -23.84 39.21
C PRO A 372 -7.41 -23.98 40.26
N THR A 373 -6.68 -25.09 40.29
CA THR A 373 -5.57 -25.30 41.23
C THR A 373 -4.26 -24.69 40.74
N TYR A 374 -4.18 -24.24 39.49
CA TYR A 374 -2.98 -23.62 38.92
C TYR A 374 -3.07 -22.08 38.93
N SER A 375 -1.90 -21.45 39.06
CA SER A 375 -1.74 -20.03 38.79
C SER A 375 -1.44 -19.85 37.31
N TYR A 376 -2.08 -18.86 36.69
CA TYR A 376 -1.90 -18.56 35.27
C TYR A 376 -1.33 -17.17 35.06
N GLU A 377 -0.57 -17.01 33.99
CA GLU A 377 -0.14 -15.73 33.46
C GLU A 377 -0.76 -15.56 32.07
N VAL A 378 -1.39 -14.41 31.82
CA VAL A 378 -1.90 -14.10 30.47
C VAL A 378 -0.76 -13.59 29.63
N LEU A 379 -0.55 -14.24 28.48
CA LEU A 379 0.45 -13.90 27.49
C LEU A 379 -0.17 -13.05 26.38
N VAL A 380 0.52 -11.99 25.98
CA VAL A 380 0.22 -11.22 24.75
C VAL A 380 1.51 -11.05 23.98
N ASN A 381 1.56 -11.58 22.76
CA ASN A 381 2.77 -11.64 21.91
C ASN A 381 3.99 -12.18 22.66
N GLY A 382 3.77 -13.19 23.51
CA GLY A 382 4.80 -13.84 24.33
C GLY A 382 5.17 -13.11 25.63
N ASN A 383 4.61 -11.93 25.89
CA ASN A 383 4.87 -11.18 27.13
C ASN A 383 3.80 -11.46 28.18
N ASN A 384 4.22 -11.70 29.42
CA ASN A 384 3.33 -11.84 30.57
C ASN A 384 2.72 -10.47 30.94
N ILE A 385 1.40 -10.35 30.85
CA ILE A 385 0.69 -9.09 31.13
C ILE A 385 0.17 -9.06 32.57
N CYS A 386 -0.44 -10.14 33.03
CA CYS A 386 -0.94 -10.23 34.40
C CYS A 386 -0.97 -11.68 34.89
N LYS A 387 -0.98 -11.85 36.23
CA LYS A 387 -1.14 -13.14 36.90
C LYS A 387 -2.54 -13.28 37.48
N VAL A 388 -3.15 -14.45 37.35
CA VAL A 388 -4.51 -14.76 37.83
C VAL A 388 -4.51 -16.11 38.56
N GLN A 389 -5.17 -16.16 39.73
CA GLN A 389 -5.06 -17.29 40.67
C GLN A 389 -6.37 -18.06 40.92
N ASN A 390 -7.53 -17.60 40.42
CA ASN A 390 -8.80 -18.26 40.74
C ASN A 390 -9.81 -18.13 39.59
N MET A 391 -10.14 -19.24 38.92
CA MET A 391 -10.85 -19.22 37.62
C MET A 391 -11.74 -20.44 37.43
N SER A 392 -12.79 -20.30 36.62
CA SER A 392 -13.67 -21.42 36.24
C SER A 392 -13.73 -21.63 34.73
N THR A 393 -14.02 -20.59 33.94
CA THR A 393 -14.17 -20.70 32.48
C THR A 393 -13.51 -19.59 31.67
N TYR A 394 -12.99 -18.55 32.33
CA TYR A 394 -12.29 -17.45 31.69
C TYR A 394 -11.25 -16.80 32.60
N ILE A 395 -10.28 -16.14 31.96
CA ILE A 395 -9.25 -15.31 32.57
C ILE A 395 -9.45 -13.86 32.11
N ASN A 396 -9.52 -12.91 33.04
CA ASN A 396 -9.55 -11.48 32.71
C ASN A 396 -8.20 -10.83 33.02
N CYS A 397 -7.72 -10.00 32.10
CA CYS A 397 -6.45 -9.30 32.20
C CYS A 397 -6.55 -7.88 31.66
N PHE A 398 -5.92 -6.92 32.35
CA PHE A 398 -5.84 -5.54 31.86
C PHE A 398 -4.45 -5.25 31.32
N MET A 399 -4.37 -4.87 30.06
CA MET A 399 -3.14 -4.39 29.43
C MET A 399 -3.18 -2.86 29.41
N MET A 400 -2.32 -2.21 30.21
CA MET A 400 -2.27 -0.76 30.33
C MET A 400 -1.58 -0.13 29.11
N GLY A 401 -2.13 0.97 28.60
CA GLY A 401 -1.57 1.71 27.48
C GLY A 401 -2.62 2.25 26.52
N SER A 402 -2.13 2.96 25.50
CA SER A 402 -2.91 3.51 24.40
C SER A 402 -2.63 2.70 23.15
N PHE A 403 -3.61 1.89 22.72
CA PHE A 403 -3.46 0.96 21.59
C PHE A 403 -4.20 1.53 20.39
N ASN A 404 -3.52 2.38 19.63
CA ASN A 404 -4.13 3.08 18.49
C ASN A 404 -4.12 2.27 17.20
N ASP A 405 -3.24 1.27 17.12
CA ASP A 405 -3.01 0.45 15.95
C ASP A 405 -3.83 -0.85 16.03
N GLU A 406 -4.68 -1.07 15.03
CA GLU A 406 -5.41 -2.33 14.86
C GLU A 406 -4.44 -3.43 14.41
N SER A 407 -4.41 -4.56 15.12
CA SER A 407 -3.37 -5.58 14.92
C SER A 407 -3.81 -6.95 15.42
N ASN A 408 -3.14 -7.99 14.90
CA ASN A 408 -3.27 -9.34 15.42
C ASN A 408 -2.40 -9.50 16.67
N TYR A 409 -3.00 -10.02 17.74
CA TYR A 409 -2.32 -10.39 18.96
C TYR A 409 -2.34 -11.91 19.12
N LEU A 410 -1.19 -12.49 19.45
CA LEU A 410 -1.10 -13.86 19.95
C LEU A 410 -1.39 -13.82 21.45
N VAL A 411 -2.59 -14.25 21.85
CA VAL A 411 -3.04 -14.17 23.24
C VAL A 411 -3.22 -15.57 23.81
N GLY A 412 -2.72 -15.79 25.02
CA GLY A 412 -2.72 -17.10 25.63
C GLY A 412 -2.73 -17.11 27.15
N ALA A 413 -2.77 -18.33 27.68
CA ALA A 413 -2.64 -18.62 29.10
C ALA A 413 -1.41 -19.50 29.33
N ASN A 414 -0.58 -19.10 30.28
CA ASN A 414 0.63 -19.80 30.71
C ASN A 414 0.44 -20.32 32.13
N SER A 415 0.42 -21.63 32.30
CA SER A 415 0.47 -22.27 33.61
C SER A 415 1.93 -22.59 33.99
N SER A 416 2.14 -23.28 35.12
CA SER A 416 3.47 -23.80 35.46
C SER A 416 3.94 -24.95 34.55
N TYR A 417 3.06 -25.52 33.72
CA TYR A 417 3.32 -26.76 32.98
C TYR A 417 2.98 -26.67 31.49
N LEU A 418 2.12 -25.74 31.07
CA LEU A 418 1.62 -25.64 29.71
C LEU A 418 1.40 -24.18 29.30
N ILE A 419 1.68 -23.89 28.03
CA ILE A 419 1.34 -22.64 27.36
C ILE A 419 0.38 -22.96 26.23
N GLU A 420 -0.78 -22.30 26.23
CA GLU A 420 -1.77 -22.32 25.15
C GLU A 420 -2.05 -20.90 24.69
N SER A 421 -2.17 -20.69 23.37
CA SER A 421 -2.40 -19.38 22.78
C SER A 421 -3.13 -19.46 21.46
N ILE A 422 -3.89 -18.43 21.12
CA ILE A 422 -4.55 -18.28 19.82
C ILE A 422 -4.34 -16.86 19.27
N ASN A 423 -4.42 -16.72 17.95
CA ASN A 423 -4.43 -15.40 17.31
C ASN A 423 -5.82 -14.76 17.45
N THR A 424 -5.85 -13.48 17.81
CA THR A 424 -7.05 -12.66 17.84
C THR A 424 -6.77 -11.27 17.27
N PHE A 425 -7.72 -10.69 16.55
CA PHE A 425 -7.58 -9.36 15.97
C PHE A 425 -8.18 -8.30 16.90
N TYR A 426 -7.39 -7.30 17.26
CA TYR A 426 -7.88 -6.12 17.96
C TYR A 426 -8.31 -5.06 16.94
N LYS A 427 -9.60 -4.71 17.00
CA LYS A 427 -10.17 -3.56 16.30
C LYS A 427 -10.39 -2.42 17.29
N LYS A 428 -10.04 -1.19 16.91
CA LYS A 428 -10.17 -0.02 17.79
C LYS A 428 -11.58 0.51 17.69
N ASP A 429 -12.35 0.48 18.77
CA ASP A 429 -13.79 0.84 18.75
C ASP A 429 -14.04 2.36 18.72
N TYR A 430 -13.17 3.16 19.34
CA TYR A 430 -13.31 4.62 19.44
C TYR A 430 -11.94 5.29 19.71
N PRO A 431 -11.76 6.61 19.50
CA PRO A 431 -12.70 7.56 18.90
C PRO A 431 -12.80 7.42 17.37
N ILE A 432 -14.00 7.69 16.84
CA ILE A 432 -14.32 7.77 15.40
C ILE A 432 -15.09 9.07 15.17
N VAL A 433 -14.77 9.79 14.10
CA VAL A 433 -15.49 10.99 13.67
C VAL A 433 -16.19 10.70 12.36
N SER A 434 -17.53 10.78 12.35
CA SER A 434 -18.35 10.56 11.15
C SER A 434 -18.75 11.85 10.45
N SER A 435 -18.80 12.98 11.16
CA SER A 435 -19.16 14.28 10.58
C SER A 435 -18.58 15.43 11.40
N VAL A 436 -18.11 16.45 10.69
CA VAL A 436 -17.73 17.75 11.25
C VAL A 436 -18.25 18.82 10.30
N LEU A 437 -18.88 19.84 10.85
CA LEU A 437 -19.28 21.00 10.06
C LEU A 437 -18.03 21.84 9.72
N PRO A 438 -17.94 22.37 8.49
CA PRO A 438 -16.90 23.32 8.17
C PRO A 438 -16.99 24.59 9.01
N ILE A 439 -15.84 25.24 9.23
CA ILE A 439 -15.73 26.42 10.09
C ILE A 439 -15.09 27.59 9.36
N PRO A 440 -15.36 28.84 9.75
CA PRO A 440 -14.72 30.00 9.15
C PRO A 440 -13.30 30.23 9.70
N THR A 441 -12.49 31.04 9.01
CA THR A 441 -11.13 31.42 9.42
C THR A 441 -11.08 32.12 10.77
N SER A 442 -12.12 32.86 11.13
CA SER A 442 -12.30 33.50 12.45
C SER A 442 -12.41 32.49 13.60
N GLY A 443 -12.67 31.22 13.32
CA GLY A 443 -12.82 30.16 14.30
C GLY A 443 -14.25 30.06 14.86
N GLY A 444 -14.36 29.74 16.15
CA GLY A 444 -15.63 29.62 16.86
C GLY A 444 -15.97 28.19 17.27
N LYS A 445 -17.27 27.91 17.43
CA LYS A 445 -17.77 26.63 17.92
C LYS A 445 -17.66 25.55 16.83
N VAL A 446 -16.97 24.46 17.15
CA VAL A 446 -16.84 23.26 16.32
C VAL A 446 -17.58 22.12 16.99
N VAL A 447 -18.36 21.37 16.19
CA VAL A 447 -19.12 20.20 16.65
C VAL A 447 -18.69 18.98 15.85
N PHE A 448 -18.20 17.97 16.56
CA PHE A 448 -17.81 16.67 16.03
C PHE A 448 -18.87 15.64 16.38
N TYR A 449 -19.36 14.92 15.37
CA TYR A 449 -20.26 13.78 15.53
C TYR A 449 -19.51 12.48 15.27
N GLY A 450 -19.84 11.43 16.02
CA GLY A 450 -19.23 10.12 15.82
C GLY A 450 -19.42 9.19 17.03
N ASN A 451 -18.43 8.35 17.29
CA ASN A 451 -18.37 7.49 18.47
C ASN A 451 -17.13 7.84 19.30
N PHE A 452 -17.34 8.34 20.51
CA PHE A 452 -16.29 8.75 21.45
C PHE A 452 -16.25 7.87 22.71
N GLY A 453 -16.89 6.69 22.67
CA GLY A 453 -16.94 5.73 23.78
C GLY A 453 -18.01 6.04 24.82
N THR A 454 -18.35 5.09 25.69
CA THR A 454 -19.41 5.27 26.73
C THR A 454 -18.84 5.52 28.13
N PHE A 455 -17.53 5.78 28.24
CA PHE A 455 -16.79 5.81 29.49
C PHE A 455 -16.51 7.22 30.04
N GLY A 456 -17.32 8.21 29.67
CA GLY A 456 -17.24 9.58 30.20
C GLY A 456 -16.12 10.46 29.60
N GLN A 457 -15.46 10.00 28.54
CA GLN A 457 -14.46 10.75 27.75
C GLN A 457 -13.43 11.44 28.66
N THR A 458 -12.67 10.66 29.40
CA THR A 458 -11.67 11.14 30.36
C THR A 458 -10.53 11.88 29.66
N ASN A 459 -10.27 13.11 30.12
CA ASN A 459 -9.26 14.03 29.57
C ASN A 459 -9.24 14.11 28.03
N PRO A 460 -10.37 14.48 27.38
CA PRO A 460 -10.37 14.58 25.95
C PRO A 460 -9.48 15.75 25.51
N LEU A 461 -8.81 15.59 24.38
CA LEU A 461 -7.98 16.63 23.76
C LEU A 461 -8.35 16.71 22.29
N ILE A 462 -8.64 17.92 21.81
CA ILE A 462 -8.90 18.17 20.39
C ILE A 462 -7.88 19.19 19.91
N LYS A 463 -7.20 18.88 18.80
CA LYS A 463 -6.33 19.81 18.09
C LYS A 463 -6.77 19.95 16.63
N ILE A 464 -6.84 21.19 16.18
CA ILE A 464 -7.10 21.56 14.78
C ILE A 464 -5.88 22.36 14.31
N ASN A 465 -5.18 21.94 13.25
CA ASN A 465 -3.93 22.57 12.80
C ASN A 465 -2.88 22.72 13.92
N ASN A 466 -2.77 21.68 14.75
CA ASN A 466 -1.92 21.65 15.95
C ASN A 466 -2.27 22.69 17.04
N GLN A 467 -3.33 23.49 16.86
CA GLN A 467 -3.87 24.41 17.86
C GLN A 467 -4.90 23.69 18.73
N ASN A 468 -4.84 23.91 20.04
CA ASN A 468 -5.78 23.32 20.98
C ASN A 468 -7.19 23.92 20.81
N CYS A 469 -8.19 23.05 20.66
CA CYS A 469 -9.60 23.43 20.68
C CYS A 469 -10.16 23.23 22.10
N ILE A 470 -10.70 24.30 22.69
CA ILE A 470 -11.13 24.31 24.09
C ILE A 470 -12.47 23.59 24.20
N ILE A 471 -12.51 22.45 24.87
CA ILE A 471 -13.69 21.60 24.97
C ILE A 471 -14.79 22.30 25.78
N ILE A 472 -15.99 22.35 25.20
CA ILE A 472 -17.20 22.95 25.77
C ILE A 472 -18.10 21.83 26.32
N ASN A 473 -18.32 20.79 25.51
CA ASN A 473 -19.22 19.71 25.83
C ASN A 473 -18.65 18.39 25.30
N LYS A 474 -18.97 17.30 25.99
CA LYS A 474 -18.53 15.95 25.62
C LYS A 474 -19.61 14.94 25.97
N SER A 475 -19.84 14.02 25.04
CA SER A 475 -20.68 12.84 25.21
C SER A 475 -20.11 11.68 24.41
N SER A 476 -20.76 10.51 24.48
CA SER A 476 -20.40 9.35 23.69
C SER A 476 -20.56 9.54 22.17
N THR A 477 -21.34 10.54 21.74
CA THR A 477 -21.67 10.75 20.32
C THR A 477 -21.32 12.14 19.79
N VAL A 478 -21.02 13.09 20.68
CA VAL A 478 -20.76 14.47 20.34
C VAL A 478 -19.58 15.00 21.16
N LEU A 479 -18.61 15.62 20.49
CA LEU A 479 -17.63 16.51 21.11
C LEU A 479 -17.83 17.92 20.58
N GLU A 480 -17.87 18.90 21.47
CA GLU A 480 -17.96 20.31 21.11
C GLU A 480 -16.76 21.06 21.67
N CYS A 481 -16.15 21.93 20.88
CA CYS A 481 -15.06 22.77 21.34
C CYS A 481 -15.05 24.13 20.64
N ASN A 482 -14.35 25.11 21.23
CA ASN A 482 -14.10 26.41 20.61
C ASN A 482 -12.65 26.48 20.13
N ILE A 483 -12.48 26.84 18.86
CA ILE A 483 -11.17 27.10 18.26
C ILE A 483 -11.01 28.60 17.98
N GLY A 484 -9.79 29.10 18.07
CA GLY A 484 -9.48 30.47 17.66
C GLY A 484 -9.33 30.58 16.13
N GLN A 485 -8.81 31.72 15.69
CA GLN A 485 -8.52 31.95 14.29
C GLN A 485 -7.56 30.91 13.72
N SER A 486 -7.82 30.45 12.49
CA SER A 486 -6.99 29.45 11.81
C SER A 486 -6.88 29.75 10.31
N SER A 487 -5.94 29.08 9.64
CA SER A 487 -5.69 29.25 8.21
C SER A 487 -6.75 28.56 7.37
N GLU A 488 -7.12 29.21 6.25
CA GLU A 488 -7.99 28.64 5.22
C GLU A 488 -7.42 27.33 4.65
N GLY A 489 -8.31 26.41 4.28
CA GLY A 489 -7.97 25.13 3.65
C GLY A 489 -8.36 23.94 4.50
N VAL A 490 -7.95 22.74 4.06
CA VAL A 490 -8.20 21.50 4.81
C VAL A 490 -7.33 21.48 6.07
N ALA A 491 -7.95 21.17 7.19
CA ALA A 491 -7.34 21.22 8.50
C ALA A 491 -6.93 19.83 9.00
N SER A 492 -5.76 19.76 9.62
CA SER A 492 -5.36 18.56 10.38
C SER A 492 -6.16 18.48 11.68
N LEU A 493 -6.71 17.31 11.96
CA LEU A 493 -7.51 17.00 13.12
C LEU A 493 -6.81 15.92 13.93
N LEU A 494 -6.68 16.14 15.23
CA LEU A 494 -6.27 15.13 16.21
C LEU A 494 -7.26 15.17 17.38
N ILE A 495 -7.95 14.07 17.62
CA ILE A 495 -8.83 13.88 18.77
C ILE A 495 -8.24 12.77 19.63
N SER A 496 -8.04 13.03 20.92
CA SER A 496 -7.68 12.02 21.91
C SER A 496 -8.79 11.90 22.94
N VAL A 497 -9.27 10.68 23.19
CA VAL A 497 -10.28 10.38 24.20
C VAL A 497 -9.85 9.10 24.92
N ASP A 498 -9.86 9.11 26.25
CA ASP A 498 -9.57 7.92 27.06
C ASP A 498 -8.19 7.29 26.77
N GLY A 499 -7.24 8.11 26.30
CA GLY A 499 -5.90 7.68 25.87
C GLY A 499 -5.80 7.25 24.41
N TYR A 500 -6.90 7.09 23.67
CA TYR A 500 -6.89 6.68 22.27
C TYR A 500 -7.05 7.88 21.35
N THR A 501 -6.38 7.83 20.19
CA THR A 501 -6.32 8.92 19.24
C THR A 501 -7.00 8.58 17.92
N PHE A 502 -7.65 9.59 17.35
CA PHE A 502 -8.14 9.65 15.99
C PHE A 502 -7.46 10.83 15.31
N SER A 503 -6.91 10.60 14.11
CA SER A 503 -6.29 11.64 13.31
C SER A 503 -6.83 11.62 11.89
N SER A 504 -7.05 12.81 11.31
CA SER A 504 -7.42 12.97 9.91
C SER A 504 -6.88 14.29 9.38
N ASN A 505 -6.54 14.32 8.10
CA ASN A 505 -6.18 15.50 7.33
C ASN A 505 -7.19 15.76 6.18
N THR A 506 -8.36 15.13 6.21
CA THR A 506 -9.36 15.19 5.13
C THR A 506 -10.77 15.50 5.63
N LEU A 507 -11.02 15.55 6.94
CA LEU A 507 -12.39 15.64 7.48
C LEU A 507 -12.91 17.04 7.81
N LEU A 508 -12.02 18.03 7.90
CA LEU A 508 -12.40 19.39 8.27
C LEU A 508 -11.81 20.37 7.26
N LYS A 509 -12.65 21.25 6.72
CA LYS A 509 -12.24 22.39 5.90
C LYS A 509 -12.56 23.68 6.61
N ILE A 510 -11.58 24.59 6.61
CA ILE A 510 -11.70 25.96 7.11
C ILE A 510 -11.90 26.85 5.90
N TYR A 511 -13.03 27.55 5.86
CA TYR A 511 -13.33 28.52 4.81
C TYR A 511 -12.93 29.91 5.26
N LYS A 512 -12.53 30.75 4.30
CA LYS A 512 -12.37 32.18 4.56
C LYS A 512 -13.71 32.76 5.03
N ASP A 513 -13.67 33.65 6.03
CA ASP A 513 -14.84 34.44 6.41
C ASP A 513 -15.44 35.14 5.18
N GLU A 514 -16.77 35.20 5.12
CA GLU A 514 -17.52 35.67 3.93
C GLU A 514 -17.15 37.11 3.49
N GLU A 515 -16.40 37.86 4.31
CA GLU A 515 -16.01 39.25 4.03
C GLU A 515 -14.88 39.42 3.00
N GLU A 516 -14.19 38.38 2.53
CA GLU A 516 -13.05 38.56 1.61
C GLU A 516 -12.96 37.61 0.41
N ARG A 517 -14.10 37.20 -0.17
CA ARG A 517 -14.08 36.48 -1.46
C ARG A 517 -14.94 37.14 -2.51
N ILE A 518 -14.77 38.42 -2.82
CA ILE A 518 -15.34 38.95 -4.07
C ILE A 518 -14.54 38.37 -5.25
N ASN A 519 -14.98 37.22 -5.78
CA ASN A 519 -14.48 36.64 -7.02
C ASN A 519 -15.66 36.46 -7.97
N CYS A 520 -16.11 37.56 -8.57
CA CYS A 520 -17.22 37.60 -9.51
C CYS A 520 -16.73 37.89 -10.94
N GLY A 521 -15.54 37.39 -11.27
CA GLY A 521 -14.92 37.55 -12.59
C GLY A 521 -14.32 38.95 -12.79
N TYR A 522 -14.00 39.27 -14.05
CA TYR A 522 -13.41 40.57 -14.41
C TYR A 522 -14.30 41.73 -13.92
N LYS A 523 -13.73 42.62 -13.10
CA LYS A 523 -14.43 43.76 -12.44
C LYS A 523 -15.53 43.38 -11.44
N ASN A 524 -15.59 42.13 -10.98
CA ASN A 524 -16.60 41.67 -10.01
C ASN A 524 -18.05 41.91 -10.42
N ASN A 525 -18.32 41.89 -11.73
CA ASN A 525 -19.63 42.23 -12.30
C ASN A 525 -20.35 41.07 -12.96
N CYS A 526 -19.86 39.82 -12.80
CA CYS A 526 -20.49 38.64 -13.39
C CYS A 526 -20.67 38.78 -14.90
N ASN A 527 -19.64 39.28 -15.59
CA ASN A 527 -19.65 39.60 -17.02
C ASN A 527 -20.85 40.46 -17.45
N SER A 528 -21.37 41.31 -16.55
CA SER A 528 -22.58 42.13 -16.74
C SER A 528 -23.88 41.35 -16.94
N ASN A 529 -23.85 40.04 -16.70
CA ASN A 529 -24.94 39.11 -16.93
C ASN A 529 -25.48 38.51 -15.62
N GLY A 530 -25.15 39.12 -14.48
CA GLY A 530 -25.61 38.68 -13.17
C GLY A 530 -25.28 39.70 -12.09
N ASN A 531 -25.71 39.39 -10.87
CA ASN A 531 -25.37 40.15 -9.68
C ASN A 531 -24.35 39.38 -8.84
N CYS A 532 -23.31 40.08 -8.39
CA CYS A 532 -22.34 39.51 -7.45
C CYS A 532 -22.93 39.53 -6.03
N THR A 533 -23.19 38.37 -5.45
CA THR A 533 -23.71 38.24 -4.09
C THR A 533 -22.85 37.25 -3.32
N ASN A 534 -22.33 37.64 -2.16
CA ASN A 534 -21.46 36.81 -1.30
C ASN A 534 -20.29 36.16 -2.06
N GLY A 535 -19.69 36.91 -3.00
CA GLY A 535 -18.52 36.42 -3.72
C GLY A 535 -18.77 35.43 -4.83
N SER A 536 -20.04 35.14 -5.13
CA SER A 536 -20.46 34.28 -6.25
C SER A 536 -21.40 35.05 -7.15
N CYS A 537 -21.35 34.73 -8.44
CA CYS A 537 -22.27 35.31 -9.41
C CYS A 537 -23.64 34.64 -9.37
N GLN A 538 -24.68 35.44 -9.11
CA GLN A 538 -26.07 35.09 -9.38
C GLN A 538 -26.43 35.55 -10.79
N CYS A 539 -26.41 34.63 -11.73
CA CYS A 539 -26.68 34.96 -13.13
C CYS A 539 -28.13 35.37 -13.34
N ASN A 540 -28.32 36.37 -14.19
CA ASN A 540 -29.63 36.73 -14.70
C ASN A 540 -30.19 35.56 -15.51
N LEU A 541 -31.52 35.44 -15.56
CA LEU A 541 -32.21 34.51 -16.46
C LEU A 541 -31.62 34.62 -17.86
N GLY A 542 -31.27 33.50 -18.49
CA GLY A 542 -30.56 33.51 -19.77
C GLY A 542 -29.06 33.34 -19.67
N PHE A 543 -28.44 33.37 -18.48
CA PHE A 543 -26.97 33.37 -18.33
C PHE A 543 -26.44 32.41 -17.27
N LEU A 544 -25.23 31.90 -17.51
CA LEU A 544 -24.67 30.73 -16.86
C LEU A 544 -23.14 30.78 -16.76
N GLY A 545 -22.54 29.94 -15.91
CA GLY A 545 -21.09 29.86 -15.66
C GLY A 545 -20.69 30.40 -14.30
N GLN A 546 -19.42 30.25 -13.92
CA GLN A 546 -18.91 30.74 -12.63
C GLN A 546 -19.04 32.27 -12.52
N PHE A 547 -18.97 32.96 -13.66
CA PHE A 547 -19.02 34.40 -13.78
C PHE A 547 -20.12 34.86 -14.75
N CYS A 548 -21.15 34.04 -15.01
CA CYS A 548 -22.24 34.34 -15.96
C CYS A 548 -21.76 34.64 -17.39
N GLU A 549 -20.67 34.00 -17.79
CA GLU A 549 -20.02 34.19 -19.09
C GLU A 549 -20.73 33.49 -20.26
N PHE A 550 -21.74 32.65 -20.02
CA PHE A 550 -22.42 31.85 -21.04
C PHE A 550 -23.89 32.22 -21.16
N SER A 551 -24.43 32.28 -22.39
CA SER A 551 -25.86 32.53 -22.65
C SER A 551 -26.64 31.25 -22.99
N GLU A 552 -27.88 31.15 -22.52
CA GLU A 552 -28.83 30.04 -22.70
C GLU A 552 -29.19 29.80 -24.18
N THR A 553 -28.54 28.84 -24.81
CA THR A 553 -29.07 28.19 -26.03
C THR A 553 -28.84 26.69 -25.95
N PHE A 554 -29.67 25.99 -25.18
CA PHE A 554 -29.68 24.53 -25.14
C PHE A 554 -30.50 23.96 -26.30
N ASN A 555 -29.82 23.32 -27.25
CA ASN A 555 -30.42 22.44 -28.27
C ASN A 555 -29.77 21.04 -28.18
N GLY A 556 -29.81 20.42 -27.00
CA GLY A 556 -29.32 19.06 -26.76
C GLY A 556 -30.45 18.08 -26.43
N THR A 557 -30.19 16.78 -26.53
CA THR A 557 -31.09 15.73 -26.06
C THR A 557 -30.44 14.94 -24.93
N ILE A 558 -31.19 14.69 -23.86
CA ILE A 558 -30.76 13.83 -22.75
C ILE A 558 -30.84 12.37 -23.22
N ASN A 559 -29.74 11.64 -23.12
CA ASN A 559 -29.72 10.21 -23.40
C ASN A 559 -30.05 9.45 -22.12
N ILE A 560 -31.23 8.84 -22.08
CA ILE A 560 -31.62 7.99 -20.95
C ILE A 560 -31.06 6.59 -21.19
N ASN A 561 -30.18 6.16 -20.29
CA ASN A 561 -29.69 4.79 -20.25
C ASN A 561 -30.49 4.02 -19.18
N THR A 562 -31.05 2.86 -19.52
CA THR A 562 -31.87 2.05 -18.59
C THR A 562 -31.08 0.95 -17.88
N THR A 563 -29.83 0.70 -18.27
CA THR A 563 -28.97 -0.36 -17.73
C THR A 563 -27.90 0.16 -16.78
N SER A 564 -27.60 1.46 -16.80
CA SER A 564 -26.57 2.08 -15.95
C SER A 564 -26.85 3.57 -15.71
N PRO A 565 -26.46 4.13 -14.56
CA PRO A 565 -26.64 5.56 -14.22
C PRO A 565 -25.61 6.43 -14.93
N VAL A 566 -25.69 6.47 -16.26
CA VAL A 566 -24.86 7.33 -17.11
C VAL A 566 -25.60 8.64 -17.33
N LEU A 567 -24.98 9.75 -16.93
CA LEU A 567 -25.39 11.09 -17.34
C LEU A 567 -24.92 11.31 -18.79
N GLY A 568 -25.79 11.00 -19.75
CA GLY A 568 -25.52 11.16 -21.18
C GLY A 568 -26.21 12.38 -21.78
N ILE A 569 -25.47 13.24 -22.47
CA ILE A 569 -26.05 14.35 -23.26
C ILE A 569 -25.49 14.35 -24.67
N ASN A 570 -26.39 14.44 -25.65
CA ASN A 570 -26.06 14.62 -27.05
C ASN A 570 -26.31 16.06 -27.50
N ALA A 571 -25.32 16.69 -28.14
CA ALA A 571 -25.44 18.01 -28.74
C ALA A 571 -24.57 18.10 -30.01
N LYS A 572 -25.16 18.51 -31.14
CA LYS A 572 -24.49 18.65 -32.46
C LYS A 572 -23.50 17.52 -32.78
N ASP A 573 -23.97 16.27 -32.73
CA ASP A 573 -23.17 15.06 -33.02
C ASP A 573 -22.04 14.72 -32.04
N HIS A 574 -22.02 15.34 -30.84
CA HIS A 574 -21.12 14.98 -29.75
C HIS A 574 -21.88 14.42 -28.55
N GLN A 575 -21.29 13.41 -27.90
CA GLN A 575 -21.81 12.73 -26.72
C GLN A 575 -20.88 13.01 -25.53
N PHE A 576 -21.44 13.52 -24.43
CA PHE A 576 -20.77 13.62 -23.15
C PHE A 576 -21.36 12.58 -22.20
N GLU A 577 -20.49 11.87 -21.47
CA GLU A 577 -20.88 10.88 -20.48
C GLU A 577 -20.15 11.10 -19.16
N PHE A 578 -20.92 11.02 -18.07
CA PHE A 578 -20.39 10.97 -16.71
C PHE A 578 -21.10 9.85 -15.96
N SER A 579 -20.33 8.90 -15.41
CA SER A 579 -20.90 7.71 -14.79
C SER A 579 -20.12 7.25 -13.57
N MET A 580 -20.81 6.65 -12.61
CA MET A 580 -20.17 5.97 -11.49
C MET A 580 -19.63 4.62 -11.96
N VAL A 581 -18.39 4.30 -11.58
CA VAL A 581 -17.72 3.04 -11.93
C VAL A 581 -17.39 2.17 -10.73
N ALA A 582 -17.17 2.78 -9.56
CA ALA A 582 -16.82 2.04 -8.35
C ALA A 582 -17.18 2.82 -7.08
N ILE A 583 -17.35 2.06 -5.99
CA ILE A 583 -17.34 2.55 -4.60
C ILE A 583 -16.19 1.84 -3.90
N GLN A 584 -15.31 2.61 -3.26
CA GLN A 584 -14.08 2.11 -2.67
C GLN A 584 -13.96 2.54 -1.21
N GLU A 585 -13.54 1.61 -0.35
CA GLU A 585 -13.01 1.91 0.98
C GLU A 585 -11.50 2.08 0.86
N VAL A 586 -10.98 3.18 1.42
CA VAL A 586 -9.56 3.49 1.38
C VAL A 586 -8.99 3.70 2.77
N ASP A 587 -7.73 3.33 2.97
CA ASP A 587 -7.01 3.57 4.23
C ASP A 587 -6.50 5.02 4.34
N GLN A 588 -5.85 5.34 5.46
CA GLN A 588 -5.27 6.67 5.72
C GLN A 588 -4.15 7.07 4.74
N LEU A 589 -3.62 6.11 3.96
CA LEU A 589 -2.62 6.32 2.91
C LEU A 589 -3.27 6.34 1.51
N SER A 590 -4.61 6.34 1.44
CA SER A 590 -5.42 6.28 0.21
C SER A 590 -5.28 4.98 -0.59
N ASN A 591 -4.82 3.88 0.02
CA ASN A 591 -4.83 2.57 -0.61
C ASN A 591 -6.24 1.97 -0.56
N VAL A 592 -6.68 1.34 -1.65
CA VAL A 592 -7.98 0.66 -1.70
C VAL A 592 -7.91 -0.64 -0.91
N VAL A 593 -8.76 -0.79 0.11
CA VAL A 593 -8.85 -2.00 0.95
C VAL A 593 -10.11 -2.82 0.67
N ALA A 594 -11.15 -2.20 0.12
CA ALA A 594 -12.34 -2.86 -0.38
C ALA A 594 -12.94 -2.08 -1.56
N GLU A 595 -13.58 -2.78 -2.49
CA GLU A 595 -14.16 -2.18 -3.70
C GLU A 595 -15.45 -2.91 -4.11
N VAL A 596 -16.41 -2.13 -4.61
CA VAL A 596 -17.60 -2.62 -5.31
C VAL A 596 -17.68 -1.91 -6.67
N LEU A 597 -17.59 -2.68 -7.75
CA LEU A 597 -17.79 -2.19 -9.11
C LEU A 597 -19.30 -2.01 -9.39
N THR A 598 -19.63 -0.99 -10.17
CA THR A 598 -21.03 -0.57 -10.39
C THR A 598 -21.56 -0.92 -11.78
N GLU A 599 -21.65 -2.22 -12.08
CA GLU A 599 -21.96 -2.70 -13.45
C GLU A 599 -23.43 -3.09 -13.65
N ASN A 600 -24.13 -3.58 -12.61
CA ASN A 600 -25.45 -4.20 -12.75
C ASN A 600 -26.54 -3.41 -12.03
N TRP A 601 -27.36 -2.65 -12.78
CA TRP A 601 -28.38 -1.77 -12.19
C TRP A 601 -29.80 -2.18 -12.55
N ARG A 602 -30.72 -2.02 -11.59
CA ARG A 602 -32.16 -2.00 -11.83
C ARG A 602 -32.64 -0.56 -11.95
N TYR A 603 -33.56 -0.29 -12.87
CA TYR A 603 -34.00 1.05 -13.23
C TYR A 603 -35.47 1.28 -12.93
N ASN A 604 -35.81 2.49 -12.50
CA ASN A 604 -37.17 2.99 -12.37
C ASN A 604 -37.23 4.48 -12.76
N GLN A 605 -38.36 4.91 -13.33
CA GLN A 605 -38.60 6.31 -13.69
C GLN A 605 -39.90 6.80 -13.08
N THR A 606 -39.87 8.01 -12.53
CA THR A 606 -41.05 8.72 -12.04
C THR A 606 -41.08 10.14 -12.58
N LEU A 607 -42.28 10.71 -12.68
CA LEU A 607 -42.52 12.11 -13.02
C LEU A 607 -43.38 12.72 -11.93
N GLU A 608 -42.85 13.69 -11.20
CA GLU A 608 -43.54 14.38 -10.12
C GLU A 608 -43.24 15.87 -10.20
N ASN A 609 -44.26 16.73 -10.12
CA ASN A 609 -44.10 18.19 -10.18
C ASN A 609 -43.24 18.67 -11.37
N LYS A 610 -43.40 18.04 -12.54
CA LYS A 610 -42.63 18.30 -13.79
C LYS A 610 -41.15 17.91 -13.75
N ILE A 611 -40.67 17.37 -12.63
CA ILE A 611 -39.33 16.82 -12.50
C ILE A 611 -39.38 15.33 -12.82
N THR A 612 -38.63 14.92 -13.85
CA THR A 612 -38.40 13.52 -14.13
C THR A 612 -37.26 13.02 -13.24
N THR A 613 -37.50 11.94 -12.51
CA THR A 613 -36.49 11.28 -11.67
C THR A 613 -36.22 9.87 -12.18
N LEU A 614 -34.98 9.61 -12.55
CA LEU A 614 -34.46 8.30 -12.93
C LEU A 614 -33.76 7.71 -11.71
N SER A 615 -34.21 6.57 -11.23
CA SER A 615 -33.65 5.87 -10.06
C SER A 615 -33.00 4.55 -10.48
N TYR A 616 -31.72 4.42 -10.17
CA TYR A 616 -30.92 3.23 -10.41
C TYR A 616 -30.57 2.60 -9.07
N PHE A 617 -30.76 1.29 -8.92
CA PHE A 617 -30.30 0.56 -7.74
C PHE A 617 -29.36 -0.55 -8.14
N LEU A 618 -28.21 -0.64 -7.48
CA LEU A 618 -27.19 -1.63 -7.82
C LEU A 618 -27.64 -3.01 -7.33
N ASN A 619 -27.61 -4.01 -8.21
CA ASN A 619 -27.76 -5.40 -7.84
C ASN A 619 -26.40 -5.93 -7.37
N SER A 620 -26.12 -5.76 -6.08
CA SER A 620 -24.91 -6.30 -5.45
C SER A 620 -25.11 -7.75 -5.03
N THR A 621 -24.06 -8.56 -5.14
CA THR A 621 -24.02 -9.91 -4.53
C THR A 621 -24.01 -9.83 -3.01
N ASN A 622 -23.58 -8.71 -2.44
CA ASN A 622 -23.65 -8.44 -1.02
C ASN A 622 -25.03 -7.88 -0.65
N THR A 623 -25.84 -8.69 0.03
CA THR A 623 -27.22 -8.34 0.41
C THR A 623 -27.31 -7.24 1.46
N THR A 624 -26.22 -6.89 2.15
CA THR A 624 -26.23 -5.80 3.15
C THR A 624 -26.03 -4.43 2.53
N ILE A 625 -25.37 -4.36 1.37
CA ILE A 625 -25.02 -3.08 0.73
C ILE A 625 -26.17 -2.64 -0.17
N GLN A 626 -26.65 -1.41 0.04
CA GLN A 626 -27.63 -0.78 -0.83
C GLN A 626 -27.02 0.45 -1.48
N VAL A 627 -26.97 0.45 -2.81
CA VAL A 627 -26.52 1.60 -3.59
C VAL A 627 -27.69 2.07 -4.45
N LYS A 628 -27.99 3.36 -4.36
CA LYS A 628 -29.00 4.03 -5.18
C LYS A 628 -28.39 5.28 -5.80
N THR A 629 -28.52 5.42 -7.11
CA THR A 629 -28.14 6.64 -7.82
C THR A 629 -29.37 7.22 -8.49
N THR A 630 -29.55 8.54 -8.41
CA THR A 630 -30.69 9.24 -9.01
C THR A 630 -30.23 10.34 -9.93
N ILE A 631 -30.81 10.38 -11.13
CA ILE A 631 -30.63 11.44 -12.11
C ILE A 631 -31.96 12.19 -12.23
N GLN A 632 -31.95 13.50 -12.06
CA GLN A 632 -33.16 14.34 -12.12
C GLN A 632 -33.02 15.43 -13.17
N TYR A 633 -34.10 15.67 -13.92
CA TYR A 633 -34.18 16.78 -14.86
C TYR A 633 -35.61 17.30 -15.03
N SER A 634 -35.75 18.52 -15.53
CA SER A 634 -37.04 19.17 -15.80
C SER A 634 -36.92 20.10 -17.01
N ALA A 635 -38.01 20.29 -17.74
CA ALA A 635 -38.10 21.30 -18.80
C ALA A 635 -38.26 22.73 -18.24
N GLU A 636 -38.50 22.87 -16.94
CA GLU A 636 -38.60 24.14 -16.22
C GLU A 636 -37.50 24.23 -15.16
N GLN A 637 -37.11 25.44 -14.78
CA GLN A 637 -36.16 25.69 -13.70
C GLN A 637 -36.71 25.20 -12.35
N TRP A 638 -35.86 24.66 -11.49
CA TRP A 638 -36.22 24.27 -10.12
C TRP A 638 -35.10 24.57 -9.11
N ILE A 639 -35.42 24.50 -7.82
CA ILE A 639 -34.42 24.62 -6.74
C ILE A 639 -34.23 23.22 -6.15
N ALA A 640 -32.98 22.78 -6.10
CA ALA A 640 -32.56 21.56 -5.44
C ALA A 640 -31.85 21.91 -4.13
N GLU A 641 -32.25 21.28 -3.04
CA GLU A 641 -31.56 21.38 -1.75
C GLU A 641 -30.68 20.15 -1.54
N PHE A 642 -29.41 20.36 -1.18
CA PHE A 642 -28.51 19.29 -0.73
C PHE A 642 -27.55 19.82 0.32
N ALA A 643 -27.38 19.06 1.42
CA ALA A 643 -26.46 19.40 2.51
C ALA A 643 -26.56 20.85 3.03
N GLY A 644 -27.79 21.38 3.10
CA GLY A 644 -28.10 22.75 3.54
C GLY A 644 -27.78 23.84 2.51
N ILE A 645 -27.48 23.47 1.26
CA ILE A 645 -27.27 24.39 0.14
C ILE A 645 -28.42 24.27 -0.85
N ASN A 646 -29.08 25.40 -1.11
CA ASN A 646 -30.04 25.52 -2.21
C ASN A 646 -29.30 25.86 -3.50
N THR A 647 -29.43 25.02 -4.51
CA THR A 647 -28.91 25.28 -5.85
C THR A 647 -30.05 25.37 -6.86
N THR A 648 -30.07 26.46 -7.62
CA THR A 648 -30.97 26.61 -8.76
C THR A 648 -30.48 25.72 -9.91
N ILE A 649 -31.32 24.79 -10.35
CA ILE A 649 -31.07 23.93 -11.51
C ILE A 649 -31.88 24.46 -12.68
N LEU A 650 -31.21 24.70 -13.80
CA LEU A 650 -31.82 25.24 -15.00
C LEU A 650 -32.63 24.21 -15.80
N PRO A 651 -33.56 24.67 -16.66
CA PRO A 651 -34.24 23.82 -17.64
C PRO A 651 -33.25 22.91 -18.39
N ASN A 652 -33.61 21.64 -18.53
CA ASN A 652 -32.86 20.59 -19.23
C ASN A 652 -31.44 20.29 -18.69
N SER A 653 -31.11 20.77 -17.48
CA SER A 653 -29.89 20.35 -16.77
C SER A 653 -30.11 19.03 -16.01
N LEU A 654 -29.03 18.32 -15.69
CA LEU A 654 -29.08 17.05 -14.97
C LEU A 654 -28.54 17.20 -13.55
N LYS A 655 -29.31 16.80 -12.54
CA LYS A 655 -28.83 16.65 -11.17
C LYS A 655 -28.55 15.17 -10.88
N LEU A 656 -27.37 14.86 -10.35
CA LEU A 656 -26.97 13.52 -9.97
C LEU A 656 -26.79 13.45 -8.46
N SER A 657 -27.43 12.49 -7.81
CA SER A 657 -27.17 12.18 -6.41
C SER A 657 -27.01 10.68 -6.21
N SER A 658 -26.13 10.29 -5.30
CA SER A 658 -25.88 8.89 -4.97
C SER A 658 -25.99 8.66 -3.48
N TYR A 659 -26.54 7.50 -3.13
CA TYR A 659 -26.82 7.03 -1.79
C TYR A 659 -26.17 5.65 -1.61
N LEU A 660 -25.51 5.45 -0.48
CA LEU A 660 -24.94 4.18 -0.05
C LEU A 660 -25.38 3.89 1.39
N SER A 661 -25.74 2.64 1.66
CA SER A 661 -25.90 2.16 3.03
C SER A 661 -25.46 0.72 3.22
N GLY A 662 -25.20 0.37 4.49
CA GLY A 662 -24.84 -1.00 4.89
C GLY A 662 -23.41 -1.42 4.55
N TRP A 663 -22.53 -0.46 4.24
CA TRP A 663 -21.09 -0.72 4.08
C TRP A 663 -20.47 -1.15 5.41
N GLN A 664 -19.69 -2.23 5.38
CA GLN A 664 -19.00 -2.77 6.56
C GLN A 664 -17.51 -2.46 6.47
N TYR A 665 -17.07 -1.41 7.16
CA TYR A 665 -15.68 -0.96 7.12
C TYR A 665 -14.73 -1.98 7.74
N GLN A 666 -13.63 -2.29 7.04
CA GLN A 666 -12.57 -3.17 7.52
C GLN A 666 -11.88 -2.56 8.74
N SER A 667 -11.61 -1.25 8.70
CA SER A 667 -11.02 -0.49 9.80
C SER A 667 -11.85 0.75 10.11
N ASN A 668 -11.81 1.19 11.36
CA ASN A 668 -12.44 2.43 11.80
C ASN A 668 -11.62 3.69 11.44
N LEU A 669 -10.48 3.50 10.75
CA LEU A 669 -9.60 4.54 10.25
C LEU A 669 -9.79 4.85 8.75
N ASN A 670 -10.56 4.02 8.05
CA ASN A 670 -10.73 4.11 6.60
C ASN A 670 -11.80 5.16 6.23
N THR A 671 -11.79 5.63 4.98
CA THR A 671 -12.82 6.51 4.41
C THR A 671 -13.49 5.83 3.23
N ILE A 672 -14.65 6.34 2.80
CA ILE A 672 -15.36 5.85 1.62
C ILE A 672 -15.22 6.88 0.49
N ARG A 673 -15.04 6.40 -0.75
CA ARG A 673 -15.04 7.26 -1.93
C ARG A 673 -15.87 6.68 -3.07
N PHE A 674 -16.62 7.54 -3.73
CA PHE A 674 -17.36 7.23 -4.96
C PHE A 674 -16.53 7.64 -6.15
N VAL A 675 -16.27 6.70 -7.07
CA VAL A 675 -15.44 6.93 -8.25
C VAL A 675 -16.33 7.11 -9.47
N PHE A 676 -16.14 8.24 -10.13
CA PHE A 676 -16.80 8.56 -11.38
C PHE A 676 -15.80 8.66 -12.52
N THR A 677 -16.24 8.35 -13.73
CA THR A 677 -15.45 8.49 -14.94
C THR A 677 -16.14 9.42 -15.94
N THR A 678 -15.33 10.11 -16.73
CA THR A 678 -15.75 10.85 -17.91
C THR A 678 -14.67 10.80 -18.98
N THR A 679 -15.07 10.89 -20.24
CA THR A 679 -14.17 10.90 -21.39
C THR A 679 -13.88 12.33 -21.80
N LEU A 680 -12.64 12.74 -21.60
CA LEU A 680 -12.12 13.99 -22.12
C LEU A 680 -11.50 13.69 -23.49
N GLY A 681 -12.28 13.77 -24.58
CA GLY A 681 -11.78 13.45 -25.93
C GLY A 681 -10.59 14.31 -26.38
N ASP A 682 -10.06 14.08 -27.59
CA ASP A 682 -8.94 14.84 -28.16
C ASP A 682 -9.19 16.36 -28.08
N PHE A 683 -8.52 17.01 -27.12
CA PHE A 683 -8.59 18.45 -26.96
C PHE A 683 -7.73 19.13 -28.01
N ASP A 684 -8.32 20.11 -28.70
CA ASP A 684 -7.55 21.03 -29.51
C ASP A 684 -6.69 21.90 -28.56
N ARG A 685 -5.39 21.59 -28.44
CA ARG A 685 -4.45 22.31 -27.55
C ARG A 685 -4.13 23.73 -28.03
N ASP A 686 -4.85 24.27 -29.02
CA ASP A 686 -4.38 25.41 -29.82
C ASP A 686 -5.17 26.70 -29.56
N CYS A 687 -5.21 27.18 -28.30
CA CYS A 687 -5.53 28.59 -28.03
C CYS A 687 -4.62 29.14 -26.90
N ASN A 688 -3.31 29.30 -27.18
CA ASN A 688 -2.31 30.13 -26.47
C ASN A 688 -2.34 30.21 -24.92
N GLY A 689 -2.75 29.16 -24.22
CA GLY A 689 -2.67 29.05 -22.76
C GLY A 689 -2.98 27.62 -22.30
N GLU A 690 -2.39 27.21 -21.18
CA GLU A 690 -2.65 25.92 -20.52
C GLU A 690 -4.12 25.86 -20.05
N PHE A 691 -5.03 25.38 -20.89
CA PHE A 691 -6.40 25.10 -20.47
C PHE A 691 -6.45 23.73 -19.79
N SER A 692 -6.63 23.72 -18.46
CA SER A 692 -6.98 22.51 -17.72
C SER A 692 -8.51 22.33 -17.71
N PRO A 693 -9.06 21.22 -18.22
CA PRO A 693 -10.49 20.95 -18.20
C PRO A 693 -11.02 20.70 -16.78
N VAL A 694 -10.13 20.48 -15.81
CA VAL A 694 -10.47 20.32 -14.39
C VAL A 694 -10.03 21.56 -13.65
N GLY A 695 -10.99 22.25 -13.04
CA GLY A 695 -10.75 23.36 -12.12
C GLY A 695 -10.64 22.83 -10.70
N SER A 696 -9.46 23.00 -10.10
CA SER A 696 -9.21 22.64 -8.70
C SER A 696 -8.94 23.88 -7.86
N ASN A 697 -9.34 23.81 -6.60
CA ASN A 697 -8.96 24.81 -5.61
C ASN A 697 -7.43 24.80 -5.43
N GLN A 698 -6.80 25.97 -5.42
CA GLN A 698 -5.34 26.10 -5.32
C GLN A 698 -4.79 25.71 -3.93
N LEU A 699 -5.62 25.71 -2.88
CA LEU A 699 -5.20 25.44 -1.50
C LEU A 699 -5.27 23.95 -1.14
N ASP A 700 -6.32 23.24 -1.57
CA ASP A 700 -6.56 21.84 -1.17
C ASP A 700 -6.55 20.84 -2.35
N GLN A 701 -6.31 21.34 -3.57
CA GLN A 701 -6.36 20.59 -4.84
C GLN A 701 -7.69 19.85 -5.06
N SER A 702 -8.74 20.20 -4.30
CA SER A 702 -10.06 19.62 -4.46
C SER A 702 -10.65 20.08 -5.79
N VAL A 703 -11.20 19.16 -6.56
CA VAL A 703 -11.91 19.46 -7.80
C VAL A 703 -13.17 20.25 -7.45
N GLU A 704 -13.28 21.47 -7.99
CA GLU A 704 -14.45 22.34 -7.81
C GLU A 704 -15.37 22.26 -9.02
N TYR A 705 -14.80 22.14 -10.22
CA TYR A 705 -15.57 22.02 -11.44
C TYR A 705 -14.83 21.24 -12.53
N LEU A 706 -15.62 20.71 -13.46
CA LEU A 706 -15.18 20.14 -14.72
C LEU A 706 -15.72 21.02 -15.84
N LYS A 707 -14.85 21.49 -16.74
CA LYS A 707 -15.20 22.28 -17.92
C LYS A 707 -14.58 21.63 -19.16
N VAL A 708 -15.41 21.08 -20.02
CA VAL A 708 -15.00 20.46 -21.29
C VAL A 708 -15.47 21.35 -22.43
N ILE A 709 -14.58 21.78 -23.32
CA ILE A 709 -14.95 22.57 -24.51
C ILE A 709 -14.63 21.74 -25.75
N LYS A 710 -15.60 21.53 -26.64
CA LYS A 710 -15.45 20.79 -27.89
C LYS A 710 -16.30 21.40 -28.99
N ASP A 711 -15.69 21.76 -30.12
CA ASP A 711 -16.37 22.27 -31.32
C ASP A 711 -17.35 23.42 -31.04
N GLY A 712 -16.89 24.36 -30.20
CA GLY A 712 -17.66 25.51 -29.75
C GLY A 712 -18.63 25.22 -28.61
N ILE A 713 -18.96 23.96 -28.32
CA ILE A 713 -19.82 23.52 -27.22
C ILE A 713 -19.03 23.43 -25.91
N THR A 714 -19.59 23.93 -24.82
CA THR A 714 -19.06 23.75 -23.46
C THR A 714 -19.91 22.74 -22.69
N PHE A 715 -19.28 21.93 -21.85
CA PHE A 715 -19.91 21.11 -20.82
C PHE A 715 -19.32 21.56 -19.49
N TYR A 716 -20.18 21.84 -18.51
CA TYR A 716 -19.75 22.33 -17.20
C TYR A 716 -20.39 21.45 -16.12
N GLY A 717 -19.65 21.15 -15.07
CA GLY A 717 -20.12 20.41 -13.91
C GLY A 717 -19.44 20.94 -12.67
N LYS A 718 -20.17 21.04 -11.55
CA LYS A 718 -19.66 21.54 -10.28
C LYS A 718 -19.67 20.42 -9.26
N PHE A 719 -18.59 20.27 -8.52
CA PHE A 719 -18.53 19.36 -7.40
C PHE A 719 -18.76 20.15 -6.11
N LEU A 720 -19.64 19.65 -5.25
CA LEU A 720 -19.80 20.18 -3.92
C LEU A 720 -18.72 19.59 -3.01
N ASP A 721 -18.21 20.40 -2.10
CA ASP A 721 -17.33 19.94 -1.02
C ASP A 721 -18.13 19.58 0.25
N ARG A 722 -19.37 19.13 0.03
CA ARG A 722 -20.31 18.68 1.05
C ARG A 722 -20.92 17.35 0.67
N SER A 723 -21.18 16.57 1.70
CA SER A 723 -21.89 15.30 1.68
C SER A 723 -22.82 15.19 2.88
N ILE A 724 -23.64 14.14 2.93
CA ILE A 724 -24.44 13.80 4.10
C ILE A 724 -23.94 12.46 4.63
N SER A 725 -23.43 12.47 5.86
CA SER A 725 -22.98 11.31 6.63
C SER A 725 -23.94 11.11 7.79
N ASP A 726 -24.65 9.97 7.81
CA ASP A 726 -25.63 9.61 8.84
C ASP A 726 -26.69 10.70 9.09
N GLY A 727 -27.19 11.29 8.00
CA GLY A 727 -28.18 12.37 8.04
C GLY A 727 -27.62 13.75 8.43
N ARG A 728 -26.31 13.90 8.57
CA ARG A 728 -25.63 15.15 8.95
C ARG A 728 -24.71 15.64 7.84
N VAL A 729 -24.63 16.95 7.68
CA VAL A 729 -23.69 17.55 6.73
C VAL A 729 -22.26 17.21 7.14
N ALA A 730 -21.46 16.76 6.18
CA ALA A 730 -20.04 16.50 6.34
C ALA A 730 -19.27 17.10 5.17
N PHE A 731 -17.99 17.40 5.38
CA PHE A 731 -17.10 17.77 4.29
C PHE A 731 -16.83 16.56 3.39
N SER A 732 -16.80 16.79 2.08
CA SER A 732 -16.33 15.81 1.08
C SER A 732 -15.21 16.42 0.25
N ARG A 733 -14.23 15.60 -0.09
CA ARG A 733 -13.09 16.01 -0.92
C ARG A 733 -13.20 15.38 -2.30
N ASN A 734 -13.11 16.21 -3.34
CA ASN A 734 -13.18 15.75 -4.72
C ASN A 734 -11.76 15.69 -5.28
N ILE A 735 -11.32 14.57 -5.84
CA ILE A 735 -9.94 14.41 -6.32
C ILE A 735 -9.91 13.71 -7.68
N VAL A 736 -9.00 14.13 -8.56
CA VAL A 736 -8.66 13.34 -9.74
C VAL A 736 -7.73 12.21 -9.28
N ILE A 737 -8.17 10.96 -9.41
CA ILE A 737 -7.37 9.80 -8.97
C ILE A 737 -6.56 9.17 -10.11
N ASN A 738 -7.00 9.34 -11.36
CA ASN A 738 -6.30 8.81 -12.53
C ASN A 738 -6.72 9.55 -13.81
N GLN A 739 -5.81 9.63 -14.77
CA GLN A 739 -6.05 10.11 -16.13
C GLN A 739 -5.36 9.16 -17.11
N THR A 740 -6.12 8.59 -18.03
CA THR A 740 -5.56 7.68 -19.06
C THR A 740 -5.07 8.47 -20.27
N GLU A 741 -4.14 7.89 -21.02
CA GLU A 741 -3.66 8.46 -22.30
C GLU A 741 -4.79 8.67 -23.32
N ASN A 742 -5.85 7.86 -23.23
CA ASN A 742 -7.04 7.94 -24.07
C ASN A 742 -8.02 9.06 -23.65
N GLY A 743 -7.66 9.86 -22.64
CA GLY A 743 -8.48 10.98 -22.18
C GLY A 743 -9.54 10.63 -21.13
N ASN A 744 -9.65 9.38 -20.65
CA ASN A 744 -10.54 9.08 -19.53
C ASN A 744 -9.99 9.70 -18.24
N VAL A 745 -10.86 10.40 -17.50
CA VAL A 745 -10.54 11.00 -16.21
C VAL A 745 -11.42 10.40 -15.13
N PHE A 746 -10.77 9.94 -14.07
CA PHE A 746 -11.42 9.36 -12.90
C PHE A 746 -11.41 10.36 -11.75
N ILE A 747 -12.60 10.71 -11.28
CA ILE A 747 -12.82 11.68 -10.20
C ILE A 747 -13.44 10.93 -9.03
N ALA A 748 -12.80 10.98 -7.86
CA ALA A 748 -13.32 10.41 -6.64
C ALA A 748 -13.89 11.49 -5.72
N VAL A 749 -15.06 11.22 -5.15
CA VAL A 749 -15.68 12.01 -4.07
C VAL A 749 -15.47 11.25 -2.77
N GLU A 750 -14.51 11.68 -1.97
CA GLU A 750 -14.14 11.08 -0.68
C GLU A 750 -14.93 11.71 0.47
N MET A 751 -15.39 10.89 1.41
CA MET A 751 -16.13 11.33 2.60
C MET A 751 -15.82 10.45 3.83
N PRO A 752 -16.08 10.95 5.05
CA PRO A 752 -15.94 10.16 6.29
C PRO A 752 -16.72 8.84 6.28
N GLN A 753 -16.42 7.99 7.27
CA GLN A 753 -17.25 6.82 7.53
C GLN A 753 -18.69 7.19 7.85
N CYS A 754 -19.59 6.44 7.26
CA CYS A 754 -21.04 6.58 7.39
C CYS A 754 -21.73 5.22 7.23
N GLN A 755 -22.81 5.04 7.99
CA GLN A 755 -23.76 3.94 7.79
C GLN A 755 -24.74 4.24 6.66
N THR A 756 -25.08 5.53 6.51
CA THR A 756 -25.79 6.06 5.34
C THR A 756 -25.03 7.26 4.78
N CYS A 757 -24.62 7.16 3.53
CA CYS A 757 -23.77 8.14 2.85
C CYS A 757 -24.52 8.71 1.65
N GLU A 758 -24.56 10.04 1.51
CA GLU A 758 -25.12 10.69 0.33
C GLU A 758 -24.17 11.74 -0.23
N ILE A 759 -24.06 11.75 -1.56
CA ILE A 759 -23.28 12.72 -2.33
C ILE A 759 -24.10 13.30 -3.48
N ASP A 760 -23.83 14.55 -3.83
CA ASP A 760 -24.45 15.26 -4.96
C ASP A 760 -23.37 15.99 -5.78
N PRO A 761 -22.73 15.29 -6.73
CA PRO A 761 -21.91 15.97 -7.72
C PRO A 761 -22.85 16.70 -8.69
N ASN A 762 -23.00 18.01 -8.50
CA ASN A 762 -23.97 18.84 -9.23
C ASN A 762 -23.52 19.18 -10.66
N PHE A 763 -24.03 18.46 -11.66
CA PHE A 763 -23.72 18.68 -13.08
C PHE A 763 -24.68 19.62 -13.81
N SER A 764 -24.48 20.93 -13.68
CA SER A 764 -25.19 21.91 -14.51
C SER A 764 -24.54 22.06 -15.88
N LEU A 765 -24.98 21.28 -16.88
CA LEU A 765 -24.40 21.24 -18.22
C LEU A 765 -24.73 22.49 -19.05
N LEU A 766 -23.72 23.17 -19.60
CA LEU A 766 -23.84 24.50 -20.26
C LEU A 766 -23.40 24.50 -21.73
N LEU A 767 -24.29 24.19 -22.67
CA LEU A 767 -24.00 24.32 -24.10
C LEU A 767 -23.98 25.81 -24.50
N ASN A 768 -22.81 26.40 -24.69
CA ASN A 768 -22.67 27.63 -25.49
C ASN A 768 -22.39 27.23 -26.95
N PRO A 769 -23.15 27.68 -27.96
CA PRO A 769 -22.80 27.50 -29.37
C PRO A 769 -21.97 28.67 -29.95
N ASN A 770 -21.75 29.74 -29.18
CA ASN A 770 -21.06 30.98 -29.60
C ASN A 770 -19.74 31.17 -28.85
N VAL A 771 -18.80 30.24 -29.03
CA VAL A 771 -17.39 30.62 -28.98
C VAL A 771 -17.02 30.93 -30.43
N GLU A 772 -16.72 32.21 -30.72
CA GLU A 772 -16.05 32.56 -31.97
C GLU A 772 -14.84 31.62 -32.11
N GLY A 773 -14.87 30.77 -33.13
CA GLY A 773 -13.80 29.79 -33.35
C GLY A 773 -12.45 30.48 -33.33
N CYS A 774 -11.43 29.83 -32.77
CA CYS A 774 -10.07 30.35 -32.77
C CYS A 774 -9.73 30.79 -34.21
N ASP A 775 -9.63 32.10 -34.38
CA ASP A 775 -9.65 32.77 -35.68
C ASP A 775 -8.53 32.17 -36.52
N SER A 776 -8.89 31.55 -37.65
CA SER A 776 -7.96 30.77 -38.46
C SER A 776 -6.70 31.60 -38.70
N LYS A 777 -5.53 31.07 -38.31
CA LYS A 777 -4.21 31.70 -38.46
C LYS A 777 -4.22 32.60 -39.69
N SER A 778 -4.17 33.92 -39.44
CA SER A 778 -4.21 34.92 -40.51
C SER A 778 -3.27 34.46 -41.63
N LYS A 779 -3.74 34.54 -42.89
CA LYS A 779 -3.02 34.11 -44.10
C LYS A 779 -1.73 34.92 -44.36
N LEU A 780 -1.08 35.44 -43.32
CA LEU A 780 0.17 36.18 -43.36
C LEU A 780 1.30 35.36 -43.98
N TRP A 781 1.37 34.04 -43.72
CA TRP A 781 2.40 33.18 -44.32
C TRP A 781 2.23 33.05 -45.84
N TRP A 782 0.98 33.04 -46.34
CA TRP A 782 0.68 33.09 -47.77
C TRP A 782 1.08 34.43 -48.39
N ILE A 783 0.84 35.54 -47.68
CA ILE A 783 1.24 36.88 -48.14
C ILE A 783 2.77 37.04 -48.16
N ILE A 784 3.47 36.52 -47.15
CA ILE A 784 4.95 36.52 -47.09
C ILE A 784 5.54 35.66 -48.20
N LEU A 785 4.98 34.46 -48.44
CA LEU A 785 5.43 33.56 -49.50
C LEU A 785 5.26 34.19 -50.89
N VAL A 786 4.09 34.80 -51.16
CA VAL A 786 3.82 35.49 -52.43
C VAL A 786 4.69 36.74 -52.59
N SER A 787 4.93 37.51 -51.52
CA SER A 787 5.80 38.69 -51.53
C SER A 787 7.27 38.33 -51.82
N CYS A 788 7.80 37.28 -51.19
CA CYS A 788 9.17 36.81 -51.42
C CYS A 788 9.37 36.29 -52.85
N VAL A 789 8.41 35.52 -53.39
CA VAL A 789 8.50 34.98 -54.76
C VAL A 789 8.43 36.09 -55.81
N CYS A 790 7.56 37.08 -55.65
CA CYS A 790 7.49 38.24 -56.55
C CYS A 790 8.77 39.09 -56.50
N GLY A 791 9.37 39.26 -55.31
CA GLY A 791 10.63 40.00 -55.13
C GLY A 791 11.81 39.38 -55.87
N VAL A 792 11.97 38.04 -55.80
CA VAL A 792 13.09 37.33 -56.44
C VAL A 792 12.97 37.36 -57.97
N ILE A 793 11.76 37.24 -58.52
CA ILE A 793 11.54 37.31 -59.97
C ILE A 793 11.86 38.71 -60.51
N PHE A 794 11.47 39.77 -59.80
CA PHE A 794 11.72 41.15 -60.22
C PHE A 794 13.23 41.51 -60.22
N ILE A 795 13.97 41.05 -59.22
CA ILE A 795 15.43 41.24 -59.15
C ILE A 795 16.14 40.45 -60.26
N GLY A 796 15.70 39.21 -60.52
CA GLY A 796 16.23 38.38 -61.60
C GLY A 796 16.06 39.01 -62.99
N LEU A 797 14.85 39.51 -63.29
CA LEU A 797 14.57 40.19 -64.56
C LEU A 797 15.34 41.51 -64.71
N SER A 798 15.52 42.25 -63.61
CA SER A 798 16.31 43.49 -63.59
C SER A 798 17.79 43.22 -63.89
N MET A 799 18.39 42.18 -63.31
CA MET A 799 19.79 41.82 -63.59
C MET A 799 20.01 41.34 -65.03
N ILE A 800 19.07 40.58 -65.59
CA ILE A 800 19.12 40.15 -67.00
C ILE A 800 19.01 41.36 -67.94
N GLY A 801 18.12 42.31 -67.63
CA GLY A 801 17.99 43.56 -68.39
C GLY A 801 19.26 44.41 -68.37
N ILE A 802 19.90 44.57 -67.21
CA ILE A 802 21.15 45.32 -67.07
C ILE A 802 22.30 44.63 -67.84
N PHE A 803 22.36 43.29 -67.80
CA PHE A 803 23.37 42.54 -68.55
C PHE A 803 23.19 42.69 -70.06
N TYR A 804 21.95 42.65 -70.56
CA TYR A 804 21.64 42.85 -71.97
C TYR A 804 22.00 44.27 -72.47
N LEU A 805 21.70 45.30 -71.65
CA LEU A 805 22.05 46.69 -71.96
C LEU A 805 23.58 46.93 -71.97
N ARG A 806 24.32 46.30 -71.04
CA ARG A 806 25.79 46.35 -71.02
C ARG A 806 26.40 45.67 -72.24
N LYS A 807 25.85 44.53 -72.68
CA LYS A 807 26.29 43.83 -73.90
C LYS A 807 26.05 44.68 -75.16
N LYS A 808 24.88 45.32 -75.28
CA LYS A 808 24.56 46.20 -76.43
C LYS A 808 25.46 47.44 -76.48
N LYS A 809 25.80 48.04 -75.33
CA LYS A 809 26.70 49.20 -75.26
C LYS A 809 28.13 48.86 -75.72
N HIS A 810 28.61 47.65 -75.44
CA HIS A 810 29.94 47.20 -75.87
C HIS A 810 30.01 46.96 -77.39
N THR A 811 28.97 46.38 -77.99
CA THR A 811 28.89 46.16 -79.44
C THR A 811 28.79 47.48 -80.22
N ILE A 812 28.02 48.46 -79.70
CA ILE A 812 27.92 49.80 -80.32
C ILE A 812 29.27 50.55 -80.25
N LYS A 813 30.02 50.41 -79.13
CA LYS A 813 31.34 51.04 -78.97
C LYS A 813 32.38 50.47 -79.95
N LEU A 814 32.34 49.15 -80.22
CA LEU A 814 33.19 48.49 -81.21
C LEU A 814 32.84 48.88 -82.65
N ILE A 815 31.56 49.04 -82.98
CA ILE A 815 31.12 49.52 -84.30
C ILE A 815 31.55 50.98 -84.53
N MET A 816 31.47 51.84 -83.51
CA MET A 816 31.94 53.24 -83.59
C MET A 816 33.45 53.34 -83.75
N MET A 817 34.25 52.48 -83.10
CA MET A 817 35.70 52.43 -83.29
C MET A 817 36.09 51.94 -84.69
N SER A 818 35.39 50.94 -85.25
CA SER A 818 35.66 50.46 -86.63
C SER A 818 35.31 51.48 -87.73
N LYS A 819 34.41 52.44 -87.45
CA LYS A 819 34.07 53.53 -88.38
C LYS A 819 35.00 54.73 -88.27
N LEU A 820 35.67 54.92 -87.13
CA LEU A 820 36.67 55.98 -86.93
C LEU A 820 38.01 55.66 -87.58
N ASP A 821 38.38 54.38 -87.68
CA ASP A 821 39.61 53.96 -88.36
C ASP A 821 39.50 54.01 -89.89
N LYS A 822 38.28 54.03 -90.46
CA LYS A 822 38.04 54.25 -91.90
C LYS A 822 37.95 55.71 -92.34
N ILE A 823 38.06 56.67 -91.40
CA ILE A 823 38.09 58.12 -91.69
C ILE A 823 39.52 58.68 -91.53
N LYS A 824 40.48 57.84 -91.11
CA LYS A 824 41.91 58.20 -90.96
C LYS A 824 42.85 57.44 -91.91
N SER A 825 42.34 56.88 -93.02
CA SER A 825 43.15 56.39 -94.14
C SER A 825 42.83 57.13 -95.43
#